data_AF-A0A6G3XS15-F1
#
_entry.id   AF-A0A6G3XS15-F1
#
_cell.length_a   1.000
_cell.length_b   1.000
_cell.length_c   1.000
_cell.angle_alpha   90.00
_cell.angle_beta   90.00
_cell.angle_gamma   90.00
#
_symmetry.space_group_name_H-M   'P 1'
#
loop_
_entity.id
_entity.type
_entity.pdbx_description
1 polymer ?
#
loop_
_entity_poly.entity_id
_entity_poly.type
_entity_poly.pdbx_seq_one_letter_code
_entity_poly.pdbx_strand_id
1 'polypeptide(L)'
;MTDTTAFDWRSFLLRWSEEWADSLAADDDTRSEDDEAARRARRLGFPPASEERIAAMEQRLGRRMPPSYREFLEVSDGWRHAGGFVWLLAGTEDARWHNDESGLGDLFDEYLDEDAEPEERQEADLWRRGLQLDVESDATYVLMDPDDVDEDGEWAVYTWASWRAAPPERHANFRTFMRDMHREFHCLRANPGDGEPAFVNDTTRRLDAQVEAARLEALRGGWEQAGKALDEAKEYGRPRAAGLGDQIRRLLGETYLVSFEGVAADPRYARELLPLLVAEHAAHSYRDDSTLKFSLRGADDELVSMAYVLLDEMRSGTYRYTAAGPFGEAVVRARELARWGDTDAAWRTLIDAVPRWEPLGPDHLAPLGWVADPVLGPLLTPERGRELLSTPRGGQTGEAPGATAGLDPGDLAWLAEPDPGNNRTSYRFVLVEGVEPEELPGRLTDGAATVLNDPMTSWDAHSSSLRGKREFSSYDDRALMAVGRAGTGWSFAFDGRPAPFDRRRFVSPAAGASAGTRAVVVWSDLRAAHGERCFHLSVARDGIEQYAFTYADGEIGRSGEIPRALDPSLFFGERADGAEAERSLLEAVAGEFGVRLPRHAIVNGRLHTFVTRSWTRPPGDGEAYMVLRFHETAPMWEGSEPAPEEGPESA
;
A
#
# COMPACT_ATOMS: atom_id res chain seq x y z
N MET A 1 -24.87 11.08 -34.68
CA MET A 1 -26.12 10.34 -34.44
C MET A 1 -25.89 9.55 -33.18
N THR A 2 -26.25 10.13 -32.04
CA THR A 2 -26.18 9.48 -30.73
C THR A 2 -27.34 8.50 -30.65
N ASP A 3 -26.98 7.23 -30.53
CA ASP A 3 -27.92 6.11 -30.43
C ASP A 3 -28.42 6.05 -28.99
N THR A 4 -29.39 6.91 -28.65
CA THR A 4 -30.04 6.92 -27.33
C THR A 4 -31.06 5.79 -27.29
N THR A 5 -30.61 4.54 -27.16
CA THR A 5 -31.53 3.44 -26.82
C THR A 5 -32.13 3.72 -25.45
N ALA A 6 -33.40 4.08 -25.40
CA ALA A 6 -34.15 4.31 -24.17
C ALA A 6 -34.03 3.08 -23.24
N PHE A 7 -33.91 3.32 -21.92
CA PHE A 7 -33.81 2.25 -20.94
C PHE A 7 -35.13 1.46 -20.87
N ASP A 8 -35.06 0.15 -21.02
CA ASP A 8 -36.25 -0.72 -20.99
C ASP A 8 -36.68 -1.02 -19.55
N TRP A 9 -37.42 -0.06 -18.96
CA TRP A 9 -38.02 -0.18 -17.63
C TRP A 9 -38.87 -1.45 -17.48
N ARG A 10 -39.65 -1.81 -18.50
CA ARG A 10 -40.56 -2.95 -18.44
C ARG A 10 -39.79 -4.26 -18.26
N SER A 11 -38.76 -4.48 -19.07
CA SER A 11 -37.93 -5.68 -18.95
C SER A 11 -37.13 -5.71 -17.65
N PHE A 12 -36.62 -4.56 -17.21
CA PHE A 12 -35.89 -4.46 -15.94
C PHE A 12 -36.76 -4.82 -14.73
N LEU A 13 -37.93 -4.17 -14.60
CA LEU A 13 -38.84 -4.39 -13.46
C LEU A 13 -39.47 -5.79 -13.48
N LEU A 14 -39.75 -6.36 -14.67
CA LEU A 14 -40.24 -7.73 -14.77
C LEU A 14 -39.21 -8.73 -14.24
N ARG A 15 -37.94 -8.62 -14.68
CA ARG A 15 -36.86 -9.48 -14.18
C ARG A 15 -36.68 -9.35 -12.68
N TRP A 16 -36.66 -8.14 -12.14
CA TRP A 16 -36.54 -7.94 -10.69
C TRP A 16 -37.72 -8.57 -9.93
N SER A 17 -38.95 -8.42 -10.41
CA SER A 17 -40.12 -9.05 -9.79
C SER A 17 -40.02 -10.58 -9.76
N GLU A 18 -39.51 -11.19 -10.83
CA GLU A 18 -39.29 -12.65 -10.91
C GLU A 18 -38.19 -13.10 -9.94
N GLU A 19 -37.04 -12.41 -9.94
CA GLU A 19 -35.90 -12.71 -9.07
C GLU A 19 -36.27 -12.58 -7.59
N TRP A 20 -37.02 -11.54 -7.22
CA TRP A 20 -37.51 -11.35 -5.86
C TRP A 20 -38.47 -12.47 -5.44
N ALA A 21 -39.43 -12.83 -6.30
CA ALA A 21 -40.38 -13.90 -6.00
C ALA A 21 -39.69 -15.27 -5.81
N ASP A 22 -38.61 -15.52 -6.55
CA ASP A 22 -37.79 -16.74 -6.43
C ASP A 22 -36.86 -16.72 -5.19
N SER A 23 -36.50 -15.54 -4.69
CA SER A 23 -35.63 -15.39 -3.51
C SER A 23 -36.32 -15.76 -2.19
N LEU A 24 -37.65 -15.77 -2.17
CA LEU A 24 -38.45 -15.96 -0.97
C LEU A 24 -38.73 -17.44 -0.71
N ALA A 25 -38.27 -17.97 0.44
CA ALA A 25 -38.55 -19.33 0.88
C ALA A 25 -40.07 -19.60 0.98
N ALA A 26 -40.53 -20.81 0.71
CA ALA A 26 -41.96 -21.11 0.66
C ALA A 26 -42.68 -20.95 2.03
N ASP A 27 -41.97 -21.13 3.15
CA ASP A 27 -42.55 -21.29 4.50
C ASP A 27 -42.07 -20.19 5.49
N ASP A 28 -42.08 -18.94 5.05
CA ASP A 28 -41.77 -17.80 5.93
C ASP A 28 -43.08 -17.17 6.44
N ASP A 29 -43.48 -17.60 7.63
CA ASP A 29 -44.73 -17.19 8.30
C ASP A 29 -44.72 -15.72 8.78
N THR A 30 -43.66 -14.95 8.51
CA THR A 30 -43.53 -13.55 8.96
C THR A 30 -44.00 -12.50 7.93
N ARG A 31 -44.47 -12.93 6.74
CA ARG A 31 -44.82 -12.04 5.63
C ARG A 31 -46.17 -11.36 5.78
N SER A 32 -46.25 -10.13 5.28
CA SER A 32 -47.54 -9.44 5.12
C SER A 32 -48.41 -10.14 4.06
N GLU A 33 -49.73 -9.97 4.15
CA GLU A 33 -50.66 -10.51 3.14
C GLU A 33 -50.38 -9.93 1.74
N ASP A 34 -49.96 -8.67 1.68
CA ASP A 34 -49.62 -7.96 0.45
C ASP A 34 -48.35 -8.52 -0.21
N ASP A 35 -47.32 -8.85 0.57
CA ASP A 35 -46.10 -9.49 0.06
C ASP A 35 -46.39 -10.88 -0.50
N GLU A 36 -47.22 -11.66 0.19
CA GLU A 36 -47.59 -13.00 -0.28
C GLU A 36 -48.47 -12.93 -1.55
N ALA A 37 -49.27 -11.88 -1.71
CA ALA A 37 -50.01 -11.62 -2.95
C ALA A 37 -49.06 -11.20 -4.09
N ALA A 38 -48.11 -10.30 -3.83
CA ALA A 38 -47.10 -9.85 -4.79
C ALA A 38 -46.20 -11.01 -5.26
N ARG A 39 -45.80 -11.90 -4.33
CA ARG A 39 -45.00 -13.11 -4.61
C ARG A 39 -45.76 -14.06 -5.52
N ARG A 40 -47.03 -14.37 -5.21
CA ARG A 40 -47.88 -15.23 -6.03
C ARG A 40 -48.14 -14.65 -7.42
N ALA A 41 -48.28 -13.33 -7.52
CA ALA A 41 -48.44 -12.62 -8.79
C ALA A 41 -47.11 -12.41 -9.55
N ARG A 42 -45.96 -12.71 -8.93
CA ARG A 42 -44.60 -12.41 -9.40
C ARG A 42 -44.49 -10.96 -9.90
N ARG A 43 -45.00 -10.02 -9.11
CA ARG A 43 -45.08 -8.61 -9.48
C ARG A 43 -44.91 -7.73 -8.25
N LEU A 44 -43.80 -6.98 -8.20
CA LEU A 44 -43.55 -5.97 -7.18
C LEU A 44 -44.22 -4.63 -7.50
N GLY A 45 -44.25 -4.28 -8.79
CA GLY A 45 -44.81 -3.03 -9.28
C GLY A 45 -46.33 -2.97 -9.26
N PHE A 46 -46.84 -1.75 -9.33
CA PHE A 46 -48.27 -1.44 -9.42
C PHE A 46 -48.71 -1.30 -10.89
N PRO A 47 -50.02 -1.23 -11.19
CA PRO A 47 -50.47 -0.84 -12.52
C PRO A 47 -49.81 0.48 -12.97
N PRO A 48 -49.54 0.65 -14.27
CA PRO A 48 -48.93 1.86 -14.79
C PRO A 48 -49.81 3.09 -14.53
N ALA A 49 -49.19 4.23 -14.24
CA ALA A 49 -49.88 5.51 -14.14
C ALA A 49 -50.25 5.98 -15.55
N SER A 50 -51.47 6.49 -15.71
CA SER A 50 -51.84 7.15 -16.95
C SER A 50 -51.21 8.54 -17.01
N GLU A 51 -51.04 9.06 -18.22
CA GLU A 51 -50.55 10.42 -18.47
C GLU A 51 -51.32 11.47 -17.66
N GLU A 52 -52.63 11.31 -17.50
CA GLU A 52 -53.46 12.23 -16.72
C GLU A 52 -53.13 12.20 -15.24
N ARG A 53 -52.79 11.03 -14.67
CA ARG A 53 -52.41 10.91 -13.24
C ARG A 53 -51.02 11.50 -13.00
N ILE A 54 -50.08 11.28 -13.91
CA ILE A 54 -48.75 11.89 -13.85
C ILE A 54 -48.86 13.42 -13.96
N ALA A 55 -49.62 13.93 -14.92
CA ALA A 55 -49.84 15.37 -15.08
C ALA A 55 -50.55 15.99 -13.86
N ALA A 56 -51.50 15.27 -13.25
CA ALA A 56 -52.15 15.71 -12.02
C ALA A 56 -51.18 15.77 -10.83
N MET A 57 -50.27 14.80 -10.71
CA MET A 57 -49.20 14.82 -9.71
C MET A 57 -48.26 16.01 -9.95
N GLU A 58 -47.78 16.22 -11.18
CA GLU A 58 -46.91 17.35 -11.52
C GLU A 58 -47.59 18.69 -11.22
N GLN A 59 -48.88 18.81 -11.50
CA GLN A 59 -49.67 19.99 -11.16
C GLN A 59 -49.79 20.17 -9.63
N ARG A 60 -49.99 19.08 -8.88
CA ARG A 60 -50.07 19.10 -7.41
C ARG A 60 -48.73 19.50 -6.78
N LEU A 61 -47.62 19.00 -7.31
CA LEU A 61 -46.26 19.27 -6.82
C LEU A 61 -45.69 20.59 -7.36
N GLY A 62 -46.26 21.16 -8.42
CA GLY A 62 -45.88 22.45 -8.99
C GLY A 62 -44.63 22.42 -9.88
N ARG A 63 -44.07 21.23 -10.16
CA ARG A 63 -42.92 21.03 -11.04
C ARG A 63 -43.16 19.83 -11.96
N ARG A 64 -42.59 19.86 -13.15
CA ARG A 64 -42.53 18.70 -14.04
C ARG A 64 -41.52 17.70 -13.48
N MET A 65 -41.86 16.42 -13.45
CA MET A 65 -40.97 15.40 -12.91
C MET A 65 -39.81 15.10 -13.87
N PRO A 66 -38.65 14.66 -13.34
CA PRO A 66 -37.51 14.28 -14.16
C PRO A 66 -37.88 13.10 -15.10
N PRO A 67 -37.30 13.06 -16.32
CA PRO A 67 -37.72 12.12 -17.36
C PRO A 67 -37.72 10.66 -16.91
N SER A 68 -36.68 10.20 -16.22
CA SER A 68 -36.56 8.80 -15.81
C SER A 68 -37.57 8.36 -14.76
N TYR A 69 -37.97 9.26 -13.84
CA TYR A 69 -39.03 8.97 -12.86
C TYR A 69 -40.40 8.90 -13.55
N ARG A 70 -40.62 9.78 -14.54
CA ARG A 70 -41.84 9.77 -15.34
C ARG A 70 -41.98 8.50 -16.19
N GLU A 71 -40.92 8.12 -16.90
CA GLU A 71 -40.87 6.86 -17.67
C GLU A 71 -41.13 5.64 -16.76
N PHE A 72 -40.62 5.66 -15.53
CA PHE A 72 -40.89 4.62 -14.54
C PHE A 72 -42.38 4.57 -14.16
N LEU A 73 -43.01 5.71 -13.87
CA LEU A 73 -44.44 5.78 -13.51
C LEU A 73 -45.37 5.29 -14.63
N GLU A 74 -45.00 5.51 -15.89
CA GLU A 74 -45.71 4.97 -17.07
C GLU A 74 -45.68 3.43 -17.13
N VAL A 75 -44.77 2.78 -16.40
CA VAL A 75 -44.68 1.32 -16.29
C VAL A 75 -45.23 0.81 -14.95
N SER A 76 -45.00 1.54 -13.86
CA SER A 76 -45.39 1.17 -12.49
C SER A 76 -45.66 2.40 -11.62
N ASP A 77 -46.89 2.57 -11.15
CA ASP A 77 -47.30 3.67 -10.27
C ASP A 77 -46.88 3.41 -8.80
N GLY A 78 -45.57 3.39 -8.55
CA GLY A 78 -44.94 3.00 -7.28
C GLY A 78 -44.22 1.65 -7.35
N TRP A 79 -43.46 1.28 -6.32
CA TRP A 79 -42.67 0.03 -6.30
C TRP A 79 -42.54 -0.55 -4.90
N ARG A 80 -42.63 -1.88 -4.77
CA ARG A 80 -42.36 -2.57 -3.51
C ARG A 80 -40.93 -3.06 -3.43
N HIS A 81 -40.34 -3.05 -2.23
CA HIS A 81 -39.00 -3.59 -1.96
C HIS A 81 -37.95 -3.00 -2.90
N ALA A 82 -37.85 -1.68 -2.94
CA ALA A 82 -36.73 -0.98 -3.59
C ALA A 82 -35.47 -1.16 -2.73
N GLY A 83 -34.67 -2.17 -3.08
CA GLY A 83 -33.51 -2.57 -2.29
C GLY A 83 -33.91 -3.47 -1.13
N GLY A 84 -33.24 -3.31 0.01
CA GLY A 84 -33.55 -4.02 1.26
C GLY A 84 -34.36 -3.23 2.27
N PHE A 85 -34.31 -1.89 2.18
CA PHE A 85 -34.73 -1.02 3.27
C PHE A 85 -35.88 -0.06 2.91
N VAL A 86 -36.27 0.02 1.63
CA VAL A 86 -37.47 0.77 1.20
C VAL A 86 -38.55 -0.23 0.79
N TRP A 87 -39.51 -0.47 1.69
CA TRP A 87 -40.60 -1.42 1.48
C TRP A 87 -41.61 -0.90 0.46
N LEU A 88 -41.86 0.41 0.43
CA LEU A 88 -42.73 1.05 -0.55
C LEU A 88 -42.15 2.38 -1.04
N LEU A 89 -41.90 2.44 -2.35
CA LEU A 89 -41.50 3.63 -3.09
C LEU A 89 -42.72 4.29 -3.73
N ALA A 90 -42.77 5.61 -3.67
CA ALA A 90 -43.92 6.43 -4.04
C ALA A 90 -44.34 6.26 -5.50
N GLY A 91 -45.66 6.20 -5.70
CA GLY A 91 -46.30 6.46 -6.99
C GLY A 91 -46.78 7.91 -7.09
N THR A 92 -47.70 8.15 -8.02
CA THR A 92 -48.28 9.46 -8.32
C THR A 92 -49.07 10.07 -7.17
N GLU A 93 -49.63 9.26 -6.28
CA GLU A 93 -50.43 9.73 -5.13
C GLU A 93 -49.56 10.09 -3.93
N ASP A 94 -48.53 9.29 -3.65
CA ASP A 94 -47.77 9.37 -2.40
C ASP A 94 -46.57 10.32 -2.46
N ALA A 95 -46.06 10.61 -3.67
CA ALA A 95 -44.94 11.53 -3.84
C ALA A 95 -45.28 12.92 -3.29
N ARG A 96 -44.42 13.45 -2.44
CA ARG A 96 -44.64 14.70 -1.69
C ARG A 96 -43.33 15.43 -1.41
N TRP A 97 -43.41 16.75 -1.22
CA TRP A 97 -42.26 17.50 -0.71
C TRP A 97 -41.96 17.08 0.73
N HIS A 98 -40.69 16.90 1.05
CA HIS A 98 -40.25 16.59 2.41
C HIS A 98 -40.68 17.72 3.35
N ASN A 99 -41.22 17.35 4.51
CA ASN A 99 -41.79 18.27 5.49
C ASN A 99 -40.90 18.49 6.71
N ASP A 100 -39.73 17.85 6.75
CA ASP A 100 -38.75 17.91 7.84
C ASP A 100 -39.30 17.65 9.25
N GLU A 101 -40.34 16.82 9.35
CA GLU A 101 -40.90 16.41 10.66
C GLU A 101 -39.88 15.70 11.56
N SER A 102 -38.82 15.16 10.97
CA SER A 102 -37.74 14.46 11.66
C SER A 102 -36.67 15.41 12.21
N GLY A 103 -36.72 16.70 11.88
CA GLY A 103 -35.72 17.70 12.28
C GLY A 103 -34.33 17.45 11.69
N LEU A 104 -34.25 16.75 10.56
CA LEU A 104 -32.99 16.41 9.91
C LEU A 104 -32.40 17.65 9.22
N GLY A 105 -33.23 18.55 8.70
CA GLY A 105 -32.76 19.83 8.17
C GLY A 105 -32.05 20.67 9.22
N ASP A 106 -32.62 20.78 10.43
CA ASP A 106 -31.99 21.50 11.55
C ASP A 106 -30.68 20.80 12.00
N LEU A 107 -30.69 19.47 12.08
CA LEU A 107 -29.49 18.69 12.44
C LEU A 107 -28.33 18.91 11.45
N PHE A 108 -28.61 18.86 10.15
CA PHE A 108 -27.58 19.05 9.13
C PHE A 108 -27.11 20.51 9.04
N ASP A 109 -27.98 21.48 9.32
CA ASP A 109 -27.59 22.89 9.45
C ASP A 109 -26.61 23.12 10.62
N GLU A 110 -26.76 22.40 11.73
CA GLU A 110 -25.84 22.50 12.89
C GLU A 110 -24.41 22.05 12.57
N TYR A 111 -24.22 21.20 11.55
CA TYR A 111 -22.91 20.75 11.11
C TYR A 111 -22.21 21.72 10.16
N LEU A 112 -22.90 22.75 9.66
CA LEU A 112 -22.32 23.76 8.78
C LEU A 112 -21.56 24.82 9.60
N ASP A 113 -20.31 25.08 9.24
CA ASP A 113 -19.55 26.23 9.72
C ASP A 113 -19.40 27.32 8.63
N GLU A 114 -18.69 28.40 8.96
CA GLU A 114 -18.47 29.52 8.02
C GLU A 114 -17.67 29.10 6.77
N ASP A 115 -16.88 28.03 6.87
CA ASP A 115 -16.00 27.50 5.82
C ASP A 115 -16.61 26.32 5.05
N ALA A 116 -17.86 25.93 5.35
CA ALA A 116 -18.53 24.79 4.71
C ALA A 116 -18.48 24.85 3.18
N GLU A 117 -18.24 23.71 2.55
CA GLU A 117 -18.17 23.57 1.10
C GLU A 117 -19.58 23.66 0.48
N PRO A 118 -19.69 24.01 -0.82
CA PRO A 118 -20.98 24.09 -1.50
C PRO A 118 -21.79 22.78 -1.44
N GLU A 119 -21.09 21.64 -1.45
CA GLU A 119 -21.66 20.29 -1.37
C GLU A 119 -22.33 20.05 0.00
N GLU A 120 -21.67 20.43 1.10
CA GLU A 120 -22.22 20.30 2.46
C GLU A 120 -23.46 21.18 2.63
N ARG A 121 -23.45 22.41 2.09
CA ARG A 121 -24.64 23.28 2.09
C ARG A 121 -25.79 22.69 1.28
N GLN A 122 -25.48 22.05 0.16
CA GLN A 122 -26.47 21.38 -0.68
C GLN A 122 -27.12 20.19 0.05
N GLU A 123 -26.35 19.41 0.80
CA GLU A 123 -26.84 18.30 1.63
C GLU A 123 -27.78 18.78 2.76
N ALA A 124 -27.51 19.94 3.37
CA ALA A 124 -28.41 20.52 4.37
C ALA A 124 -29.71 21.04 3.74
N ASP A 125 -29.60 21.74 2.61
CA ASP A 125 -30.76 22.27 1.88
C ASP A 125 -31.69 21.17 1.34
N LEU A 126 -31.13 20.01 0.99
CA LEU A 126 -31.87 18.83 0.51
C LEU A 126 -33.06 18.52 1.42
N TRP A 127 -32.88 18.58 2.74
CA TRP A 127 -33.93 18.28 3.72
C TRP A 127 -35.08 19.30 3.71
N ARG A 128 -34.90 20.49 3.13
CA ARG A 128 -35.96 21.51 3.06
C ARG A 128 -36.75 21.49 1.75
N ARG A 129 -36.13 21.01 0.67
CA ARG A 129 -36.68 21.10 -0.69
C ARG A 129 -36.80 19.77 -1.43
N GLY A 130 -36.27 18.68 -0.87
CA GLY A 130 -36.27 17.37 -1.49
C GLY A 130 -37.68 16.84 -1.72
N LEU A 131 -37.90 16.21 -2.88
CA LEU A 131 -39.10 15.44 -3.14
C LEU A 131 -38.94 14.04 -2.52
N GLN A 132 -39.73 13.71 -1.52
CA GLN A 132 -39.66 12.44 -0.80
C GLN A 132 -40.40 11.33 -1.55
N LEU A 133 -39.71 10.21 -1.73
CA LEU A 133 -40.20 9.01 -2.42
C LEU A 133 -40.34 7.79 -1.52
N ASP A 134 -39.67 7.73 -0.37
CA ASP A 134 -39.90 6.67 0.61
C ASP A 134 -41.27 6.84 1.29
N VAL A 135 -42.19 5.92 1.01
CA VAL A 135 -43.52 5.90 1.66
C VAL A 135 -43.46 5.04 2.91
N GLU A 136 -42.82 3.88 2.80
CA GLU A 136 -42.58 2.96 3.89
C GLU A 136 -41.14 2.46 3.78
N SER A 137 -40.32 2.70 4.79
CA SER A 137 -38.92 2.31 4.84
C SER A 137 -38.48 2.00 6.26
N ASP A 138 -37.48 1.13 6.39
CA ASP A 138 -36.75 0.96 7.64
C ASP A 138 -35.86 2.20 7.73
N ALA A 139 -36.30 3.25 8.44
CA ALA A 139 -35.64 4.54 8.70
C ALA A 139 -34.62 5.04 7.63
N THR A 140 -35.00 4.89 6.36
CA THR A 140 -34.24 5.26 5.16
C THR A 140 -35.03 6.28 4.36
N TYR A 141 -34.44 7.43 4.07
CA TYR A 141 -35.03 8.50 3.29
C TYR A 141 -34.53 8.43 1.85
N VAL A 142 -35.42 8.66 0.89
CA VAL A 142 -35.13 8.75 -0.54
C VAL A 142 -35.70 10.08 -1.03
N LEU A 143 -34.80 11.03 -1.30
CA LEU A 143 -35.15 12.40 -1.68
C LEU A 143 -34.63 12.71 -3.09
N MET A 144 -35.42 13.35 -3.94
CA MET A 144 -34.92 13.94 -5.19
C MET A 144 -34.71 15.45 -5.03
N ASP A 145 -33.55 15.98 -5.41
CA ASP A 145 -33.29 17.41 -5.31
C ASP A 145 -33.68 18.13 -6.61
N PRO A 146 -34.72 18.99 -6.60
CA PRO A 146 -35.18 19.70 -7.79
C PRO A 146 -34.24 20.83 -8.25
N ASP A 147 -33.21 21.15 -7.47
CA ASP A 147 -32.19 22.15 -7.81
C ASP A 147 -30.82 21.52 -8.15
N ASP A 148 -30.68 20.19 -7.99
CA ASP A 148 -29.55 19.39 -8.49
C ASP A 148 -29.94 18.67 -9.78
N VAL A 149 -29.89 19.42 -10.89
CA VAL A 149 -30.42 19.00 -12.19
C VAL A 149 -29.30 18.89 -13.22
N ASP A 150 -29.23 17.77 -13.92
CA ASP A 150 -28.26 17.56 -15.00
C ASP A 150 -28.71 18.18 -16.34
N GLU A 151 -27.88 18.02 -17.37
CA GLU A 151 -28.14 18.57 -18.71
C GLU A 151 -29.38 17.95 -19.40
N ASP A 152 -29.79 16.75 -18.98
CA ASP A 152 -30.94 16.02 -19.51
C ASP A 152 -32.25 16.35 -18.75
N GLY A 153 -32.17 17.19 -17.71
CA GLY A 153 -33.28 17.54 -16.85
C GLY A 153 -33.60 16.49 -15.79
N GLU A 154 -32.69 15.54 -15.56
CA GLU A 154 -32.80 14.58 -14.46
C GLU A 154 -32.42 15.23 -13.14
N TRP A 155 -33.10 14.83 -12.08
CA TRP A 155 -32.80 15.29 -10.73
C TRP A 155 -31.98 14.22 -10.03
N ALA A 156 -30.95 14.64 -9.29
CA ALA A 156 -30.20 13.72 -8.43
C ALA A 156 -31.11 13.13 -7.34
N VAL A 157 -30.84 11.87 -6.99
CA VAL A 157 -31.53 11.16 -5.90
C VAL A 157 -30.55 10.97 -4.77
N TYR A 158 -30.97 11.29 -3.56
CA TYR A 158 -30.19 11.14 -2.35
C TYR A 158 -30.82 10.08 -1.45
N THR A 159 -30.00 9.17 -0.93
CA THR A 159 -30.42 8.19 0.05
C THR A 159 -29.71 8.43 1.38
N TRP A 160 -30.45 8.41 2.48
CA TRP A 160 -29.87 8.55 3.81
C TRP A 160 -30.54 7.60 4.79
N ALA A 161 -29.74 6.96 5.63
CA ALA A 161 -30.22 6.02 6.64
C ALA A 161 -29.54 6.28 7.98
N SER A 162 -30.34 6.30 9.04
CA SER A 162 -29.86 6.68 10.38
C SER A 162 -28.71 5.81 10.93
N TRP A 163 -28.62 4.53 10.55
CA TRP A 163 -27.55 3.61 10.97
C TRP A 163 -26.31 3.62 10.06
N ARG A 164 -26.33 4.29 8.90
CA ARG A 164 -25.14 4.35 8.03
C ARG A 164 -24.03 5.21 8.62
N ALA A 165 -24.34 6.12 9.55
CA ALA A 165 -23.40 7.07 10.16
C ALA A 165 -22.53 7.81 9.11
N ALA A 166 -23.15 8.14 7.97
CA ALA A 166 -22.54 8.77 6.80
C ALA A 166 -23.49 9.86 6.25
N PRO A 167 -22.97 10.85 5.51
CA PRO A 167 -23.81 11.83 4.81
C PRO A 167 -24.72 11.15 3.76
N PRO A 168 -25.75 11.86 3.25
CA PRO A 168 -26.62 11.34 2.19
C PRO A 168 -25.82 10.90 0.96
N GLU A 169 -26.09 9.68 0.48
CA GLU A 169 -25.46 9.14 -0.73
C GLU A 169 -26.17 9.67 -1.97
N ARG A 170 -25.42 10.34 -2.86
CA ARG A 170 -25.93 10.92 -4.11
C ARG A 170 -25.86 9.93 -5.27
N HIS A 171 -27.00 9.68 -5.90
CA HIS A 171 -27.16 9.02 -7.19
C HIS A 171 -27.45 10.05 -8.28
N ALA A 172 -26.87 9.87 -9.47
CA ALA A 172 -26.97 10.85 -10.54
C ALA A 172 -28.41 11.15 -10.99
N ASN A 173 -29.30 10.14 -10.98
CA ASN A 173 -30.70 10.25 -11.36
C ASN A 173 -31.52 9.05 -10.87
N PHE A 174 -32.86 9.10 -11.04
CA PHE A 174 -33.77 8.04 -10.58
C PHE A 174 -33.49 6.68 -11.21
N ARG A 175 -33.09 6.65 -12.50
CA ARG A 175 -32.68 5.41 -13.17
C ARG A 175 -31.47 4.76 -12.49
N THR A 176 -30.47 5.56 -12.13
CA THR A 176 -29.26 5.09 -11.45
C THR A 176 -29.60 4.56 -10.07
N PHE A 177 -30.40 5.31 -9.30
CA PHE A 177 -30.94 4.87 -8.01
C PHE A 177 -31.64 3.50 -8.10
N MET A 178 -32.54 3.30 -9.07
CA MET A 178 -33.25 2.01 -9.21
C MET A 178 -32.32 0.85 -9.58
N ARG A 179 -31.24 1.10 -10.31
CA ARG A 179 -30.21 0.07 -10.58
C ARG A 179 -29.40 -0.26 -9.31
N ASP A 180 -29.09 0.74 -8.50
CA ASP A 180 -28.37 0.56 -7.24
C ASP A 180 -29.22 -0.16 -6.20
N MET A 181 -30.53 0.10 -6.16
CA MET A 181 -31.46 -0.67 -5.33
C MET A 181 -31.59 -2.13 -5.80
N HIS A 182 -31.55 -2.39 -7.11
CA HIS A 182 -31.50 -3.78 -7.62
C HIS A 182 -30.19 -4.48 -7.22
N ARG A 183 -29.05 -3.78 -7.30
CA ARG A 183 -27.74 -4.25 -6.82
C ARG A 183 -27.76 -4.55 -5.32
N GLU A 184 -28.31 -3.64 -4.51
CA GLU A 184 -28.46 -3.81 -3.05
C GLU A 184 -29.29 -5.06 -2.73
N PHE A 185 -30.43 -5.24 -3.41
CA PHE A 185 -31.25 -6.45 -3.27
C PHE A 185 -30.44 -7.73 -3.52
N HIS A 186 -29.63 -7.77 -4.60
CA HIS A 186 -28.77 -8.92 -4.89
C HIS A 186 -27.68 -9.11 -3.83
N CYS A 187 -27.03 -8.03 -3.39
CA CYS A 187 -26.01 -8.04 -2.33
C CYS A 187 -26.54 -8.65 -1.03
N LEU A 188 -27.71 -8.19 -0.58
CA LEU A 188 -28.33 -8.67 0.67
C LEU A 188 -28.73 -10.15 0.59
N ARG A 189 -29.00 -10.66 -0.61
CA ARG A 189 -29.34 -12.07 -0.86
C ARG A 189 -28.12 -12.95 -1.17
N ALA A 190 -26.94 -12.37 -1.36
CA ALA A 190 -25.76 -13.09 -1.82
C ALA A 190 -25.19 -14.09 -0.78
N ASN A 191 -25.32 -13.77 0.50
CA ASN A 191 -24.89 -14.61 1.62
C ASN A 191 -26.12 -15.06 2.43
N PRO A 192 -26.85 -16.09 1.96
CA PRO A 192 -28.03 -16.59 2.66
C PRO A 192 -27.62 -17.22 3.99
N GLY A 193 -28.55 -17.28 4.94
CA GLY A 193 -28.28 -17.84 6.28
C GLY A 193 -27.88 -19.32 6.23
N ASP A 194 -27.27 -19.82 7.30
CA ASP A 194 -26.87 -21.24 7.38
C ASP A 194 -28.06 -22.18 7.07
N GLY A 195 -27.92 -22.98 6.02
CA GLY A 195 -28.94 -23.95 5.58
C GLY A 195 -29.93 -23.43 4.53
N GLU A 196 -29.86 -22.16 4.15
CA GLU A 196 -30.65 -21.60 3.05
C GLU A 196 -29.99 -21.89 1.68
N PRO A 197 -30.80 -22.08 0.61
CA PRO A 197 -30.27 -22.33 -0.72
C PRO A 197 -29.57 -21.08 -1.28
N ALA A 198 -28.52 -21.31 -2.08
CA ALA A 198 -27.82 -20.23 -2.78
C ALA A 198 -28.76 -19.43 -3.69
N PHE A 199 -28.65 -18.10 -3.66
CA PHE A 199 -29.43 -17.21 -4.51
C PHE A 199 -28.95 -17.26 -5.97
N VAL A 200 -29.56 -18.16 -6.75
CA VAL A 200 -29.19 -18.44 -8.15
C VAL A 200 -30.35 -18.14 -9.10
N ASN A 201 -30.15 -17.18 -10.00
CA ASN A 201 -31.06 -16.76 -11.06
C ASN A 201 -30.26 -16.44 -12.33
N ASP A 202 -30.92 -15.97 -13.39
CA ASP A 202 -30.23 -15.70 -14.66
C ASP A 202 -29.25 -14.52 -14.57
N THR A 203 -29.56 -13.50 -13.78
CA THR A 203 -28.65 -12.37 -13.52
C THR A 203 -27.40 -12.85 -12.80
N THR A 204 -27.54 -13.67 -11.74
CA THR A 204 -26.39 -14.17 -10.99
C THR A 204 -25.55 -15.14 -11.81
N ARG A 205 -26.16 -16.03 -12.61
CA ARG A 205 -25.42 -16.89 -13.57
C ARG A 205 -24.64 -16.09 -14.60
N ARG A 206 -25.23 -15.02 -15.15
CA ARG A 206 -24.54 -14.12 -16.08
C ARG A 206 -23.34 -13.45 -15.43
N LEU A 207 -23.52 -12.94 -14.21
CA LEU A 207 -22.44 -12.27 -13.47
C LEU A 207 -21.35 -13.26 -13.04
N ASP A 208 -21.69 -14.49 -12.66
CA ASP A 208 -20.70 -15.52 -12.34
C ASP A 208 -19.87 -15.91 -13.58
N ALA A 209 -20.50 -15.97 -14.75
CA ALA A 209 -19.80 -16.14 -16.02
C ALA A 209 -18.90 -14.94 -16.36
N GLN A 210 -19.34 -13.71 -16.04
CA GLN A 210 -18.55 -12.50 -16.17
C GLN A 210 -17.34 -12.49 -15.23
N VAL A 211 -17.48 -12.93 -13.98
CA VAL A 211 -16.35 -13.08 -13.03
C VAL A 211 -15.33 -14.07 -13.58
N GLU A 212 -15.77 -15.20 -14.12
CA GLU A 212 -14.84 -16.18 -14.69
C GLU A 212 -14.17 -15.65 -15.97
N ALA A 213 -14.91 -14.94 -16.83
CA ALA A 213 -14.34 -14.28 -18.01
C ALA A 213 -13.30 -13.21 -17.61
N ALA A 214 -13.62 -12.38 -16.61
CA ALA A 214 -12.73 -11.36 -16.07
C ALA A 214 -11.47 -11.99 -15.48
N ARG A 215 -11.60 -13.11 -14.76
CA ARG A 215 -10.45 -13.86 -14.25
C ARG A 215 -9.52 -14.31 -15.37
N LEU A 216 -10.06 -14.91 -16.42
CA LEU A 216 -9.27 -15.35 -17.58
C LEU A 216 -8.63 -14.17 -18.30
N GLU A 217 -9.32 -13.04 -18.39
CA GLU A 217 -8.80 -11.82 -19.00
C GLU A 217 -7.64 -11.21 -18.19
N ALA A 218 -7.77 -11.15 -16.86
CA ALA A 218 -6.68 -10.73 -15.98
C ALA A 218 -5.45 -11.64 -16.10
N LEU A 219 -5.64 -12.96 -16.28
CA LEU A 219 -4.55 -13.91 -16.49
C LEU A 219 -3.89 -13.77 -17.87
N ARG A 220 -4.58 -13.21 -18.87
CA ARG A 220 -3.99 -12.88 -20.18
C ARG A 220 -3.22 -11.56 -20.20
N GLY A 221 -3.37 -10.74 -19.15
CA GLY A 221 -2.78 -9.40 -19.07
C GLY A 221 -3.79 -8.25 -19.12
N GLY A 222 -5.07 -8.52 -19.41
CA GLY A 222 -6.14 -7.51 -19.50
C GLY A 222 -6.72 -7.11 -18.15
N TRP A 223 -5.88 -6.69 -17.21
CA TRP A 223 -6.27 -6.44 -15.82
C TRP A 223 -7.21 -5.23 -15.66
N GLU A 224 -7.14 -4.22 -16.55
CA GLU A 224 -8.02 -3.05 -16.48
C GLU A 224 -9.48 -3.38 -16.78
N GLN A 225 -9.72 -4.14 -17.87
CA GLN A 225 -11.07 -4.58 -18.22
C GLN A 225 -11.58 -5.60 -17.20
N ALA A 226 -10.71 -6.50 -16.74
CA ALA A 226 -11.04 -7.46 -15.70
C ALA A 226 -11.44 -6.77 -14.39
N GLY A 227 -10.68 -5.75 -13.95
CA GLY A 227 -10.98 -4.98 -12.74
C GLY A 227 -12.37 -4.36 -12.77
N LYS A 228 -12.73 -3.68 -13.88
CA LYS A 228 -14.06 -3.11 -14.08
C LYS A 228 -15.18 -4.16 -14.02
N ALA A 229 -14.97 -5.30 -14.66
CA ALA A 229 -15.96 -6.38 -14.67
C ALA A 229 -16.11 -7.05 -13.30
N LEU A 230 -15.04 -7.13 -12.51
CA LEU A 230 -15.06 -7.63 -11.13
C LEU A 230 -15.72 -6.63 -10.18
N ASP A 231 -15.48 -5.33 -10.35
CA ASP A 231 -16.13 -4.28 -9.55
C ASP A 231 -17.65 -4.27 -9.80
N GLU A 232 -18.10 -4.39 -11.06
CA GLU A 232 -19.53 -4.55 -11.36
C GLU A 232 -20.11 -5.79 -10.67
N ALA A 233 -19.44 -6.94 -10.75
CA ALA A 233 -19.93 -8.16 -10.10
C ALA A 233 -19.91 -8.05 -8.56
N LYS A 234 -18.95 -7.31 -7.99
CA LYS A 234 -18.88 -7.03 -6.55
C LYS A 234 -20.09 -6.22 -6.08
N GLU A 235 -20.57 -5.26 -6.86
CA GLU A 235 -21.78 -4.47 -6.53
C GLU A 235 -23.05 -5.34 -6.45
N TYR A 236 -23.06 -6.54 -7.03
CA TYR A 236 -24.13 -7.53 -6.89
C TYR A 236 -23.84 -8.60 -5.83
N GLY A 237 -22.78 -8.41 -5.03
CA GLY A 237 -22.35 -9.34 -4.00
C GLY A 237 -21.87 -10.69 -4.56
N ARG A 238 -21.42 -10.74 -5.82
CA ARG A 238 -21.06 -12.04 -6.41
C ARG A 238 -19.85 -12.65 -5.70
N PRO A 239 -19.90 -13.96 -5.38
CA PRO A 239 -18.76 -14.65 -4.79
C PRO A 239 -17.51 -14.48 -5.64
N ARG A 240 -16.34 -14.44 -4.99
CA ARG A 240 -15.00 -14.33 -5.61
C ARG A 240 -14.68 -12.97 -6.22
N ALA A 241 -15.66 -12.15 -6.62
CA ALA A 241 -15.44 -10.89 -7.32
C ALA A 241 -14.54 -9.93 -6.53
N ALA A 242 -14.86 -9.69 -5.25
CA ALA A 242 -14.08 -8.84 -4.36
C ALA A 242 -12.65 -9.39 -4.14
N GLY A 243 -12.52 -10.66 -3.76
CA GLY A 243 -11.20 -11.27 -3.50
C GLY A 243 -10.28 -11.32 -4.73
N LEU A 244 -10.84 -11.45 -5.94
CA LEU A 244 -10.08 -11.34 -7.19
C LEU A 244 -9.69 -9.88 -7.47
N GLY A 245 -10.61 -8.93 -7.34
CA GLY A 245 -10.33 -7.50 -7.54
C GLY A 245 -9.29 -6.97 -6.56
N ASP A 246 -9.33 -7.43 -5.31
CA ASP A 246 -8.39 -7.05 -4.25
C ASP A 246 -6.95 -7.46 -4.57
N GLN A 247 -6.73 -8.59 -5.27
CA GLN A 247 -5.40 -9.00 -5.73
C GLN A 247 -4.83 -8.02 -6.76
N ILE A 248 -5.68 -7.48 -7.64
CA ILE A 248 -5.29 -6.46 -8.62
C ILE A 248 -4.94 -5.16 -7.88
N ARG A 249 -5.85 -4.67 -7.02
CA ARG A 249 -5.66 -3.46 -6.21
C ARG A 249 -4.38 -3.53 -5.36
N ARG A 250 -4.11 -4.68 -4.73
CA ARG A 250 -2.90 -4.88 -3.92
C ARG A 250 -1.62 -4.69 -4.74
N LEU A 251 -1.56 -5.20 -5.97
CA LEU A 251 -0.41 -5.02 -6.85
C LEU A 251 -0.25 -3.58 -7.35
N LEU A 252 -1.34 -2.82 -7.41
CA LEU A 252 -1.33 -1.40 -7.75
C LEU A 252 -0.96 -0.49 -6.55
N GLY A 253 -0.77 -1.06 -5.35
CA GLY A 253 -0.40 -0.33 -4.14
C GLY A 253 -1.59 0.19 -3.34
N GLU A 254 -2.82 -0.18 -3.68
CA GLU A 254 -4.04 0.20 -2.96
C GLU A 254 -4.25 -0.73 -1.76
N THR A 255 -3.48 -0.56 -0.68
CA THR A 255 -3.49 -1.50 0.46
C THR A 255 -4.75 -1.39 1.32
N TYR A 256 -5.23 -0.17 1.56
CA TYR A 256 -6.34 0.14 2.47
C TYR A 256 -7.72 -0.33 1.97
N LEU A 257 -7.84 -0.71 0.70
CA LEU A 257 -9.08 -1.19 0.08
C LEU A 257 -9.18 -2.72 0.03
N VAL A 258 -8.18 -3.43 0.56
CA VAL A 258 -8.02 -4.88 0.33
C VAL A 258 -8.29 -5.65 1.61
N SER A 259 -9.25 -6.58 1.54
CA SER A 259 -9.56 -7.53 2.62
C SER A 259 -9.54 -8.98 2.16
N PHE A 260 -9.48 -9.23 0.85
CA PHE A 260 -9.53 -10.56 0.24
C PHE A 260 -10.77 -11.36 0.70
N GLU A 261 -11.91 -10.67 0.80
CA GLU A 261 -13.21 -11.14 1.34
C GLU A 261 -13.41 -12.66 1.24
N GLY A 262 -13.31 -13.37 2.38
CA GLY A 262 -13.54 -14.82 2.49
C GLY A 262 -12.45 -15.72 1.87
N VAL A 263 -11.66 -15.23 0.91
CA VAL A 263 -10.60 -15.99 0.22
C VAL A 263 -9.38 -16.16 1.12
N ALA A 264 -9.02 -15.14 1.91
CA ALA A 264 -7.89 -15.23 2.84
C ALA A 264 -8.13 -16.22 3.99
N ALA A 265 -9.39 -16.53 4.29
CA ALA A 265 -9.78 -17.52 5.31
C ALA A 265 -9.72 -18.96 4.79
N ASP A 266 -9.68 -19.18 3.46
CA ASP A 266 -9.57 -20.52 2.87
C ASP A 266 -8.11 -21.03 3.01
N PRO A 267 -7.88 -22.19 3.67
CA PRO A 267 -6.55 -22.77 3.84
C PRO A 267 -5.78 -22.98 2.53
N ARG A 268 -6.47 -23.13 1.39
CA ARG A 268 -5.84 -23.28 0.07
C ARG A 268 -5.07 -22.03 -0.35
N TYR A 269 -5.57 -20.84 -0.02
CA TYR A 269 -4.98 -19.56 -0.44
C TYR A 269 -4.26 -18.83 0.71
N ALA A 270 -4.41 -19.31 1.94
CA ALA A 270 -3.80 -18.74 3.13
C ALA A 270 -2.31 -18.40 2.95
N ARG A 271 -1.51 -19.28 2.34
CA ARG A 271 -0.07 -19.05 2.14
C ARG A 271 0.27 -17.86 1.23
N GLU A 272 -0.66 -17.45 0.37
CA GLU A 272 -0.46 -16.36 -0.59
C GLU A 272 -1.06 -15.05 -0.08
N LEU A 273 -2.21 -15.11 0.58
CA LEU A 273 -3.01 -13.93 0.94
C LEU A 273 -2.88 -13.52 2.41
N LEU A 274 -2.82 -14.49 3.34
CA LEU A 274 -2.73 -14.21 4.77
C LEU A 274 -1.49 -13.37 5.13
N PRO A 275 -0.29 -13.64 4.58
CA PRO A 275 0.88 -12.83 4.89
C PRO A 275 0.70 -11.33 4.59
N LEU A 276 -0.12 -10.97 3.60
CA LEU A 276 -0.34 -9.56 3.23
C LEU A 276 -1.14 -8.82 4.29
N LEU A 277 -2.23 -9.45 4.77
CA LEU A 277 -3.08 -8.91 5.82
C LEU A 277 -2.30 -8.77 7.13
N VAL A 278 -1.48 -9.79 7.46
CA VAL A 278 -0.65 -9.77 8.67
C VAL A 278 0.47 -8.74 8.56
N ALA A 279 1.11 -8.59 7.39
CA ALA A 279 2.18 -7.60 7.19
C ALA A 279 1.66 -6.17 7.33
N GLU A 280 0.45 -5.91 6.82
CA GLU A 280 -0.23 -4.64 7.00
C GLU A 280 -0.57 -4.38 8.47
N HIS A 281 -1.04 -5.39 9.18
CA HIS A 281 -1.27 -5.28 10.63
C HIS A 281 0.04 -5.03 11.41
N ALA A 282 1.13 -5.73 11.06
CA ALA A 282 2.44 -5.59 11.69
C ALA A 282 3.02 -4.18 11.54
N ALA A 283 2.78 -3.52 10.40
CA ALA A 283 3.20 -2.15 10.14
C ALA A 283 2.47 -1.12 11.03
N HIS A 284 1.27 -1.44 11.52
CA HIS A 284 0.46 -0.55 12.36
C HIS A 284 0.56 -0.96 13.84
N SER A 285 1.76 -0.86 14.41
CA SER A 285 2.10 -1.36 15.75
C SER A 285 1.33 -0.73 16.92
N TYR A 286 0.51 0.29 16.67
CA TYR A 286 -0.38 0.88 17.68
C TYR A 286 -1.72 0.13 17.82
N ARG A 287 -2.05 -0.75 16.87
CA ARG A 287 -3.27 -1.56 16.91
C ARG A 287 -3.11 -2.69 17.93
N ASP A 288 -4.18 -2.99 18.65
CA ASP A 288 -4.24 -4.16 19.52
C ASP A 288 -4.25 -5.43 18.67
N ASP A 289 -3.42 -6.40 19.01
CA ASP A 289 -3.25 -7.69 18.33
C ASP A 289 -4.57 -8.49 18.28
N SER A 290 -5.52 -8.22 19.18
CA SER A 290 -6.86 -8.80 19.16
C SER A 290 -7.65 -8.40 17.90
N THR A 291 -7.33 -7.26 17.29
CA THR A 291 -8.04 -6.72 16.12
C THR A 291 -7.72 -7.46 14.83
N LEU A 292 -6.65 -8.27 14.79
CA LEU A 292 -6.32 -9.13 13.66
C LEU A 292 -7.46 -10.12 13.33
N LYS A 293 -8.22 -10.55 14.36
CA LYS A 293 -9.37 -11.46 14.19
C LYS A 293 -10.48 -10.87 13.33
N PHE A 294 -10.61 -9.53 13.27
CA PHE A 294 -11.63 -8.90 12.43
C PHE A 294 -11.34 -9.11 10.93
N SER A 295 -10.06 -9.05 10.53
CA SER A 295 -9.63 -9.33 9.15
C SER A 295 -9.69 -10.82 8.79
N LEU A 296 -9.88 -11.70 9.78
CA LEU A 296 -9.97 -13.16 9.63
C LEU A 296 -11.35 -13.69 10.00
N ARG A 297 -12.40 -12.87 9.86
CA ARG A 297 -13.77 -13.32 10.14
C ARG A 297 -14.10 -14.55 9.28
N GLY A 298 -14.54 -15.63 9.93
CA GLY A 298 -14.85 -16.91 9.28
C GLY A 298 -13.69 -17.90 9.20
N ALA A 299 -12.49 -17.51 9.65
CA ALA A 299 -11.35 -18.42 9.79
C ALA A 299 -11.52 -19.37 10.98
N ASP A 300 -10.93 -20.56 10.88
CA ASP A 300 -10.82 -21.49 12.00
C ASP A 300 -9.70 -21.08 12.98
N ASP A 301 -9.68 -21.70 14.17
CA ASP A 301 -8.69 -21.43 15.21
C ASP A 301 -7.25 -21.76 14.76
N GLU A 302 -7.07 -22.70 13.83
CA GLU A 302 -5.76 -23.09 13.29
C GLU A 302 -5.18 -21.97 12.42
N LEU A 303 -5.99 -21.41 11.52
CA LEU A 303 -5.62 -20.29 10.66
C LEU A 303 -5.33 -19.02 11.47
N VAL A 304 -6.14 -18.74 12.48
CA VAL A 304 -5.91 -17.61 13.40
C VAL A 304 -4.59 -17.79 14.15
N SER A 305 -4.29 -19.01 14.62
CA SER A 305 -3.01 -19.30 15.27
C SER A 305 -1.82 -19.10 14.33
N MET A 306 -1.95 -19.54 13.08
CA MET A 306 -0.94 -19.30 12.04
C MET A 306 -0.73 -17.80 11.78
N ALA A 307 -1.80 -17.00 11.79
CA ALA A 307 -1.70 -15.55 11.61
C ALA A 307 -0.88 -14.86 12.72
N TYR A 308 -1.02 -15.31 13.98
CA TYR A 308 -0.21 -14.79 15.09
C TYR A 308 1.26 -15.21 14.99
N VAL A 309 1.56 -16.42 14.51
CA VAL A 309 2.94 -16.84 14.23
C VAL A 309 3.56 -15.95 13.15
N LEU A 310 2.83 -15.72 12.05
CA LEU A 310 3.28 -14.81 10.98
C LEU A 310 3.49 -13.38 11.50
N LEU A 311 2.66 -12.91 12.43
CA LEU A 311 2.79 -11.58 13.01
C LEU A 311 4.11 -11.41 13.77
N ASP A 312 4.50 -12.42 14.55
CA ASP A 312 5.79 -12.44 15.25
C ASP A 312 6.97 -12.51 14.26
N GLU A 313 6.86 -13.36 13.23
CA GLU A 313 7.88 -13.46 12.17
C GLU A 313 8.05 -12.15 11.40
N MET A 314 6.97 -11.40 11.16
CA MET A 314 7.02 -10.11 10.46
C MET A 314 7.60 -9.01 11.34
N ARG A 315 7.20 -8.94 12.61
CA ARG A 315 7.77 -7.98 13.58
C ARG A 315 9.26 -8.22 13.83
N SER A 316 9.68 -9.48 13.80
CA SER A 316 11.10 -9.86 13.88
C SER A 316 11.84 -9.76 12.55
N GLY A 317 11.14 -9.54 11.43
CA GLY A 317 11.73 -9.47 10.08
C GLY A 317 12.27 -10.81 9.57
N THR A 318 11.83 -11.93 10.16
CA THR A 318 12.32 -13.28 9.86
C THR A 318 11.47 -14.04 8.84
N TYR A 319 10.25 -13.56 8.54
CA TYR A 319 9.36 -14.15 7.56
C TYR A 319 10.04 -14.35 6.20
N ARG A 320 9.80 -15.51 5.58
CA ARG A 320 10.40 -15.89 4.29
C ARG A 320 9.33 -16.50 3.41
N TYR A 321 9.06 -15.86 2.27
CA TYR A 321 8.12 -16.44 1.33
C TYR A 321 8.75 -17.62 0.59
N THR A 322 7.97 -18.70 0.44
CA THR A 322 8.36 -19.88 -0.33
C THR A 322 7.19 -20.33 -1.20
N ALA A 323 7.51 -20.74 -2.42
CA ALA A 323 6.55 -21.30 -3.37
C ALA A 323 7.12 -22.58 -3.98
N ALA A 324 6.25 -23.41 -4.54
CA ALA A 324 6.67 -24.61 -5.26
C ALA A 324 7.00 -24.30 -6.74
N GLY A 325 7.73 -25.23 -7.38
CA GLY A 325 7.97 -25.20 -8.82
C GLY A 325 8.91 -24.08 -9.30
N PRO A 326 8.91 -23.80 -10.62
CA PRO A 326 9.85 -22.87 -11.24
C PRO A 326 9.75 -21.43 -10.71
N PHE A 327 8.56 -21.01 -10.29
CA PHE A 327 8.36 -19.71 -9.65
C PHE A 327 9.02 -19.66 -8.27
N GLY A 328 8.90 -20.72 -7.46
CA GLY A 328 9.60 -20.84 -6.19
C GLY A 328 11.13 -20.77 -6.31
N GLU A 329 11.71 -21.42 -7.31
CA GLU A 329 13.15 -21.31 -7.59
C GLU A 329 13.56 -19.87 -7.97
N ALA A 330 12.70 -19.17 -8.71
CA ALA A 330 12.92 -17.77 -9.07
C ALA A 330 12.82 -16.85 -7.85
N VAL A 331 11.89 -17.09 -6.93
CA VAL A 331 11.79 -16.39 -5.65
C VAL A 331 13.08 -16.49 -4.85
N VAL A 332 13.65 -17.70 -4.73
CA VAL A 332 14.92 -17.90 -4.00
C VAL A 332 16.06 -17.12 -4.66
N ARG A 333 16.19 -17.17 -6.00
CA ARG A 333 17.22 -16.40 -6.73
C ARG A 333 17.01 -14.90 -6.64
N ALA A 334 15.77 -14.43 -6.76
CA ALA A 334 15.43 -13.02 -6.65
C ALA A 334 15.75 -12.48 -5.25
N ARG A 335 15.46 -13.26 -4.21
CA ARG A 335 15.78 -12.88 -2.82
C ARG A 335 17.28 -12.79 -2.59
N GLU A 336 18.05 -13.70 -3.19
CA GLU A 336 19.52 -13.67 -3.18
C GLU A 336 20.07 -12.42 -3.86
N LEU A 337 19.49 -12.00 -4.98
CA LEU A 337 19.89 -10.75 -5.66
C LEU A 337 19.52 -9.51 -4.84
N ALA A 338 18.29 -9.48 -4.31
CA ALA A 338 17.75 -8.35 -3.56
C ALA A 338 18.48 -8.10 -2.24
N ARG A 339 18.86 -9.15 -1.49
CA ARG A 339 19.63 -8.98 -0.22
C ARG A 339 21.01 -8.37 -0.42
N TRP A 340 21.54 -8.41 -1.64
CA TRP A 340 22.79 -7.76 -2.05
C TRP A 340 22.58 -6.47 -2.85
N GLY A 341 21.34 -6.00 -2.94
CA GLY A 341 21.00 -4.72 -3.56
C GLY A 341 20.78 -4.75 -5.08
N ASP A 342 20.78 -5.92 -5.73
CA ASP A 342 20.47 -6.00 -7.17
C ASP A 342 18.95 -6.11 -7.41
N THR A 343 18.24 -5.02 -7.12
CA THR A 343 16.77 -4.99 -7.09
C THR A 343 16.15 -5.16 -8.48
N ASP A 344 16.78 -4.61 -9.51
CA ASP A 344 16.30 -4.72 -10.88
C ASP A 344 16.51 -6.13 -11.46
N ALA A 345 17.63 -6.79 -11.16
CA ALA A 345 17.82 -8.19 -11.57
C ALA A 345 16.90 -9.13 -10.77
N ALA A 346 16.68 -8.85 -9.49
CA ALA A 346 15.72 -9.59 -8.66
C ALA A 346 14.30 -9.52 -9.25
N TRP A 347 13.85 -8.31 -9.63
CA TRP A 347 12.56 -8.11 -10.27
C TRP A 347 12.42 -8.86 -11.60
N ARG A 348 13.41 -8.73 -12.50
CA ARG A 348 13.43 -9.46 -13.78
C ARG A 348 13.36 -10.97 -13.56
N THR A 349 14.09 -11.49 -12.57
CA THR A 349 14.07 -12.91 -12.23
C THR A 349 12.67 -13.39 -11.83
N LEU A 350 11.90 -12.56 -11.10
CA LEU A 350 10.51 -12.88 -10.75
C LEU A 350 9.61 -12.84 -11.99
N ILE A 351 9.65 -11.75 -12.76
CA ILE A 351 8.80 -11.56 -13.95
C ILE A 351 9.04 -12.64 -15.01
N ASP A 352 10.28 -13.03 -15.27
CA ASP A 352 10.61 -14.12 -16.20
C ASP A 352 10.04 -15.48 -15.76
N ALA A 353 9.69 -15.63 -14.48
CA ALA A 353 9.09 -16.84 -13.94
C ALA A 353 7.56 -16.80 -13.88
N VAL A 354 6.93 -15.61 -13.93
CA VAL A 354 5.47 -15.43 -13.88
C VAL A 354 4.73 -16.22 -14.96
N PRO A 355 5.18 -16.30 -16.23
CA PRO A 355 4.49 -17.11 -17.25
C PRO A 355 4.43 -18.62 -16.93
N ARG A 356 5.33 -19.11 -16.07
CA ARG A 356 5.39 -20.52 -15.62
C ARG A 356 4.71 -20.74 -14.28
N TRP A 357 4.14 -19.69 -13.68
CA TRP A 357 3.38 -19.79 -12.45
C TRP A 357 1.95 -20.28 -12.74
N GLU A 358 1.43 -21.10 -11.83
CA GLU A 358 0.10 -21.68 -11.90
C GLU A 358 -0.76 -21.24 -10.70
N PRO A 359 -2.01 -20.80 -10.94
CA PRO A 359 -2.97 -20.52 -9.88
C PRO A 359 -3.20 -21.74 -8.98
N LEU A 360 -3.32 -21.48 -7.67
CA LEU A 360 -3.70 -22.50 -6.68
C LEU A 360 -5.17 -22.94 -6.83
N GLY A 361 -5.97 -22.14 -7.51
CA GLY A 361 -7.39 -22.37 -7.69
C GLY A 361 -8.09 -21.21 -8.42
N PRO A 362 -9.42 -21.27 -8.52
CA PRO A 362 -10.23 -20.25 -9.19
C PRO A 362 -10.15 -18.86 -8.55
N ASP A 363 -9.70 -18.74 -7.31
CA ASP A 363 -9.67 -17.45 -6.57
C ASP A 363 -8.27 -16.85 -6.50
N HIS A 364 -7.36 -17.30 -7.35
CA HIS A 364 -5.95 -16.88 -7.34
C HIS A 364 -5.55 -16.31 -8.71
N LEU A 365 -5.20 -15.02 -8.75
CA LEU A 365 -4.85 -14.28 -9.96
C LEU A 365 -3.37 -14.01 -10.13
N ALA A 366 -2.62 -13.91 -9.04
CA ALA A 366 -1.20 -13.61 -9.06
C ALA A 366 -0.52 -14.17 -7.81
N PRO A 367 0.75 -14.60 -7.89
CA PRO A 367 1.52 -14.95 -6.72
C PRO A 367 1.77 -13.67 -5.90
N LEU A 368 1.20 -13.59 -4.71
CA LEU A 368 1.27 -12.38 -3.88
C LEU A 368 2.06 -12.58 -2.59
N GLY A 369 2.29 -13.81 -2.13
CA GLY A 369 2.91 -14.03 -0.83
C GLY A 369 4.33 -13.46 -0.69
N TRP A 370 5.03 -13.24 -1.81
CA TRP A 370 6.34 -12.59 -1.83
C TRP A 370 6.29 -11.10 -1.47
N VAL A 371 5.15 -10.43 -1.64
CA VAL A 371 5.00 -9.01 -1.31
C VAL A 371 5.10 -8.78 0.20
N ALA A 372 4.78 -9.80 1.00
CA ALA A 372 4.97 -9.77 2.45
C ALA A 372 6.40 -10.12 2.90
N ASP A 373 7.25 -10.66 2.02
CA ASP A 373 8.64 -10.96 2.36
C ASP A 373 9.41 -9.64 2.57
N PRO A 374 10.13 -9.46 3.69
CA PRO A 374 10.76 -8.19 4.02
C PRO A 374 11.88 -7.79 3.06
N VAL A 375 12.47 -8.73 2.31
CA VAL A 375 13.52 -8.49 1.31
C VAL A 375 12.93 -8.30 -0.09
N LEU A 376 11.89 -9.06 -0.45
CA LEU A 376 11.26 -8.97 -1.79
C LEU A 376 10.15 -7.93 -1.87
N GLY A 377 9.41 -7.70 -0.79
CA GLY A 377 8.30 -6.74 -0.73
C GLY A 377 8.65 -5.35 -1.25
N PRO A 378 9.82 -4.77 -0.88
CA PRO A 378 10.25 -3.48 -1.43
C PRO A 378 10.42 -3.47 -2.96
N LEU A 379 10.51 -4.61 -3.63
CA LEU A 379 10.57 -4.65 -5.09
C LEU A 379 9.26 -4.23 -5.76
N LEU A 380 8.12 -4.30 -5.05
CA LEU A 380 6.82 -3.90 -5.58
C LEU A 380 6.73 -2.37 -5.65
N THR A 381 6.59 -1.85 -6.87
CA THR A 381 6.14 -0.49 -7.15
C THR A 381 4.89 -0.53 -8.02
N PRO A 382 4.09 0.54 -8.11
CA PRO A 382 2.90 0.56 -8.97
C PRO A 382 3.21 0.18 -10.44
N GLU A 383 4.35 0.62 -10.97
CA GLU A 383 4.79 0.32 -12.35
C GLU A 383 5.11 -1.17 -12.52
N ARG A 384 5.84 -1.75 -11.56
CA ARG A 384 6.17 -3.17 -11.51
C ARG A 384 4.92 -4.03 -11.29
N GLY A 385 3.98 -3.56 -10.48
CA GLY A 385 2.66 -4.17 -10.31
C GLY A 385 1.89 -4.25 -11.62
N ARG A 386 1.86 -3.16 -12.39
CA ARG A 386 1.23 -3.13 -13.74
C ARG A 386 1.92 -4.09 -14.71
N GLU A 387 3.25 -4.18 -14.69
CA GLU A 387 4.00 -5.16 -15.52
C GLU A 387 3.63 -6.60 -15.17
N LEU A 388 3.59 -6.96 -13.89
CA LEU A 388 3.17 -8.29 -13.44
C LEU A 388 1.73 -8.60 -13.88
N LEU A 389 0.81 -7.67 -13.65
CA LEU A 389 -0.59 -7.82 -14.01
C LEU A 389 -0.79 -7.94 -15.52
N SER A 390 0.03 -7.25 -16.31
CA SER A 390 0.00 -7.29 -17.78
C SER A 390 0.73 -8.52 -18.35
N THR A 391 1.52 -9.24 -17.54
CA THR A 391 2.23 -10.44 -17.96
C THR A 391 1.27 -11.64 -18.03
N PRO A 392 1.12 -12.30 -19.20
CA PRO A 392 0.30 -13.50 -19.33
C PRO A 392 0.80 -14.62 -18.43
N ARG A 393 -0.12 -15.31 -17.74
CA ARG A 393 0.20 -16.29 -16.70
C ARG A 393 -0.92 -17.31 -16.50
N GLY A 394 -0.68 -18.34 -15.67
CA GLY A 394 -1.67 -19.39 -15.41
C GLY A 394 -2.08 -20.18 -16.65
N GLY A 395 -1.12 -20.44 -17.54
CA GLY A 395 -1.31 -21.16 -18.80
C GLY A 395 -2.05 -20.37 -19.88
N GLN A 396 -2.36 -19.09 -19.65
CA GLN A 396 -2.97 -18.22 -20.67
C GLN A 396 -1.92 -17.63 -21.61
N THR A 397 -2.33 -17.38 -22.86
CA THR A 397 -1.53 -16.68 -23.86
C THR A 397 -2.02 -15.24 -24.01
N GLY A 398 -1.10 -14.28 -24.09
CA GLY A 398 -1.37 -12.87 -24.30
C GLY A 398 -0.15 -12.14 -24.86
N GLU A 399 -0.26 -10.83 -25.08
CA GLU A 399 0.86 -10.00 -25.49
C GLU A 399 1.78 -9.75 -24.29
N ALA A 400 3.08 -9.94 -24.46
CA ALA A 400 4.04 -9.65 -23.40
C ALA A 400 4.16 -8.13 -23.23
N PRO A 401 4.04 -7.61 -22.00
CA PRO A 401 4.18 -6.18 -21.76
C PRO A 401 5.61 -5.71 -22.03
N GLY A 402 5.77 -4.41 -22.28
CA GLY A 402 7.09 -3.78 -22.29
C GLY A 402 7.71 -3.85 -20.88
N ALA A 403 9.00 -4.15 -20.82
CA ALA A 403 9.73 -4.22 -19.55
C ALA A 403 9.71 -2.86 -18.84
N THR A 404 9.45 -2.86 -17.53
CA THR A 404 9.52 -1.62 -16.73
C THR A 404 10.95 -1.11 -16.68
N ALA A 405 11.12 0.21 -16.65
CA ALA A 405 12.41 0.83 -16.42
C ALA A 405 13.00 0.38 -15.07
N GLY A 406 14.34 0.30 -15.01
CA GLY A 406 15.03 -0.01 -13.76
C GLY A 406 14.80 1.09 -12.71
N LEU A 407 14.70 0.70 -11.44
CA LEU A 407 14.59 1.63 -10.32
C LEU A 407 15.96 2.20 -9.92
N ASP A 408 17.03 1.46 -10.19
CA ASP A 408 18.38 1.84 -9.79
C ASP A 408 19.09 2.61 -10.92
N PRO A 409 19.58 3.84 -10.68
CA PRO A 409 20.34 4.59 -11.66
C PRO A 409 21.65 3.87 -11.98
N GLY A 410 22.17 4.09 -13.19
CA GLY A 410 23.39 3.46 -13.69
C GLY A 410 24.69 4.02 -13.11
N ASP A 411 24.62 4.92 -12.13
CA ASP A 411 25.76 5.71 -11.63
C ASP A 411 25.66 6.02 -10.12
N LEU A 412 26.50 6.95 -9.65
CA LEU A 412 26.53 7.43 -8.27
C LEU A 412 25.85 8.81 -8.09
N ALA A 413 25.45 9.47 -9.18
CA ALA A 413 25.06 10.89 -9.22
C ALA A 413 23.81 11.18 -8.38
N TRP A 414 22.93 10.18 -8.25
CA TRP A 414 21.73 10.26 -7.41
C TRP A 414 22.02 10.53 -5.93
N LEU A 415 23.25 10.29 -5.46
CA LEU A 415 23.66 10.66 -4.10
C LEU A 415 23.69 12.17 -3.88
N ALA A 416 23.85 12.98 -4.94
CA ALA A 416 23.78 14.44 -4.89
C ALA A 416 22.34 14.99 -4.92
N GLU A 417 21.34 14.15 -5.22
CA GLU A 417 19.94 14.56 -5.21
C GLU A 417 19.44 14.80 -3.77
N PRO A 418 18.56 15.80 -3.57
CA PRO A 418 17.87 15.98 -2.29
C PRO A 418 16.95 14.78 -2.03
N ASP A 419 16.98 14.27 -0.80
CA ASP A 419 16.10 13.20 -0.32
C ASP A 419 14.89 13.80 0.42
N PRO A 420 13.70 13.19 0.43
CA PRO A 420 12.56 13.69 1.20
C PRO A 420 12.93 13.92 2.67
N GLY A 421 12.64 15.12 3.19
CA GLY A 421 13.00 15.53 4.55
C GLY A 421 14.48 15.92 4.75
N ASN A 422 15.29 15.96 3.68
CA ASN A 422 16.72 16.31 3.73
C ASN A 422 17.55 15.41 4.67
N ASN A 423 17.19 14.13 4.77
CA ASN A 423 17.79 13.19 5.72
C ASN A 423 19.19 12.68 5.33
N ARG A 424 19.65 12.97 4.10
CA ARG A 424 20.91 12.50 3.53
C ARG A 424 21.73 13.67 2.98
N THR A 425 22.21 14.50 3.88
CA THR A 425 23.12 15.62 3.58
C THR A 425 24.60 15.23 3.60
N SER A 426 24.89 14.08 4.19
CA SER A 426 26.23 13.55 4.42
C SER A 426 26.20 12.04 4.23
N TYR A 427 27.23 11.48 3.62
CA TYR A 427 27.36 10.04 3.44
C TYR A 427 28.82 9.65 3.25
N ARG A 428 29.11 8.37 3.42
CA ARG A 428 30.41 7.79 3.09
C ARG A 428 30.23 6.37 2.57
N PHE A 429 31.14 5.94 1.72
CA PHE A 429 31.14 4.56 1.24
C PHE A 429 32.54 4.08 0.87
N VAL A 430 32.67 2.76 0.85
CA VAL A 430 33.84 2.04 0.37
C VAL A 430 33.42 1.15 -0.78
N LEU A 431 34.17 1.15 -1.87
CA LEU A 431 34.01 0.23 -3.00
C LEU A 431 35.25 -0.68 -3.05
N VAL A 432 35.05 -1.98 -3.23
CA VAL A 432 36.14 -2.97 -3.31
C VAL A 432 35.96 -3.84 -4.55
N GLU A 433 37.01 -3.91 -5.36
CA GLU A 433 37.02 -4.66 -6.62
C GLU A 433 37.25 -6.16 -6.37
N GLY A 434 36.52 -7.02 -7.10
CA GLY A 434 36.73 -8.48 -7.13
C GLY A 434 36.47 -9.20 -5.80
N VAL A 435 35.71 -8.59 -4.89
CA VAL A 435 35.42 -9.11 -3.55
C VAL A 435 33.91 -9.23 -3.39
N GLU A 436 33.42 -10.37 -2.89
CA GLU A 436 31.99 -10.54 -2.60
C GLU A 436 31.57 -9.73 -1.36
N PRO A 437 30.32 -9.26 -1.28
CA PRO A 437 29.86 -8.43 -0.16
C PRO A 437 30.03 -9.09 1.22
N GLU A 438 29.93 -10.43 1.28
CA GLU A 438 30.11 -11.25 2.48
C GLU A 438 31.53 -11.16 3.07
N GLU A 439 32.53 -10.82 2.25
CA GLU A 439 33.93 -10.73 2.65
C GLU A 439 34.34 -9.34 3.17
N LEU A 440 33.49 -8.32 2.97
CA LEU A 440 33.80 -6.94 3.37
C LEU A 440 34.05 -6.77 4.89
N PRO A 441 33.32 -7.44 5.80
CA PRO A 441 33.63 -7.35 7.24
C PRO A 441 35.08 -7.73 7.54
N GLY A 442 35.58 -8.83 6.95
CA GLY A 442 36.96 -9.28 7.15
C GLY A 442 38.04 -8.28 6.71
N ARG A 443 37.67 -7.30 5.87
CA ARG A 443 38.56 -6.24 5.36
C ARG A 443 38.40 -4.91 6.09
N LEU A 444 37.25 -4.68 6.72
CA LEU A 444 36.88 -3.39 7.29
C LEU A 444 36.74 -3.40 8.81
N THR A 445 36.94 -4.53 9.50
CA THR A 445 36.89 -4.64 10.97
C THR A 445 38.23 -5.04 11.59
N ASP A 446 38.36 -4.85 12.91
CA ASP A 446 39.53 -5.24 13.69
C ASP A 446 39.32 -6.65 14.31
N GLY A 447 39.83 -7.71 13.68
CA GLY A 447 39.85 -9.07 14.24
C GLY A 447 38.63 -9.95 13.98
N ALA A 448 38.75 -11.25 14.33
CA ALA A 448 38.08 -12.38 13.69
C ALA A 448 36.53 -12.42 13.76
N ALA A 449 35.93 -12.66 12.59
CA ALA A 449 34.54 -13.08 12.34
C ALA A 449 33.45 -12.17 12.93
N THR A 450 33.44 -10.90 12.52
CA THR A 450 32.20 -10.11 12.54
C THR A 450 31.22 -10.70 11.53
N VAL A 451 30.18 -11.35 12.04
CA VAL A 451 29.07 -11.88 11.24
C VAL A 451 28.24 -10.69 10.75
N LEU A 452 27.89 -10.69 9.47
CA LEU A 452 26.92 -9.74 8.93
C LEU A 452 25.61 -9.85 9.72
N ASN A 453 25.05 -8.72 10.13
CA ASN A 453 23.69 -8.70 10.65
C ASN A 453 22.72 -9.12 9.53
N ASP A 454 21.56 -9.64 9.93
CA ASP A 454 20.48 -9.95 8.99
C ASP A 454 20.05 -8.70 8.19
N PRO A 455 19.42 -8.87 7.01
CA PRO A 455 18.97 -7.76 6.20
C PRO A 455 17.98 -6.87 6.95
N MET A 456 18.33 -5.59 7.09
CA MET A 456 17.55 -4.62 7.84
C MET A 456 17.39 -3.32 7.05
N THR A 457 16.35 -2.57 7.37
CA THR A 457 16.23 -1.19 6.88
C THR A 457 17.31 -0.32 7.53
N SER A 458 17.67 0.79 6.90
CA SER A 458 18.62 1.76 7.46
C SER A 458 18.17 2.28 8.84
N TRP A 459 16.87 2.50 9.01
CA TRP A 459 16.26 2.91 10.26
C TRP A 459 16.34 1.85 11.36
N ASP A 460 15.99 0.60 11.05
CA ASP A 460 16.04 -0.51 12.00
C ASP A 460 17.49 -0.77 12.45
N ALA A 461 18.44 -0.73 11.51
CA ALA A 461 19.85 -0.95 11.79
C ALA A 461 20.38 0.13 12.75
N HIS A 462 20.06 1.39 12.46
CA HIS A 462 20.42 2.51 13.32
C HIS A 462 19.77 2.41 14.71
N SER A 463 18.45 2.17 14.77
CA SER A 463 17.72 2.02 16.02
C SER A 463 18.27 0.89 16.90
N SER A 464 18.56 -0.26 16.29
CA SER A 464 19.18 -1.40 16.99
C SER A 464 20.60 -1.10 17.46
N SER A 465 21.40 -0.36 16.68
CA SER A 465 22.76 0.04 17.10
C SER A 465 22.79 0.99 18.30
N LEU A 466 21.71 1.74 18.50
CA LEU A 466 21.54 2.65 19.64
C LEU A 466 20.96 1.93 20.87
N ARG A 467 20.10 0.90 20.68
CA ARG A 467 19.53 0.09 21.77
C ARG A 467 20.65 -0.67 22.51
N GLY A 468 21.07 -0.12 23.65
CA GLY A 468 22.11 -0.71 24.51
C GLY A 468 23.47 0.00 24.45
N LYS A 469 23.64 1.00 23.57
CA LYS A 469 24.86 1.82 23.55
C LYS A 469 24.86 2.79 24.72
N ARG A 470 25.71 2.50 25.72
CA ARG A 470 25.85 3.28 26.96
C ARG A 470 26.99 4.29 26.93
N GLU A 471 27.87 4.23 25.93
CA GLU A 471 29.02 5.11 25.78
C GLU A 471 29.07 5.69 24.36
N PHE A 472 29.22 6.99 24.26
CA PHE A 472 29.40 7.73 23.01
C PHE A 472 30.71 8.50 23.09
N SER A 473 31.60 8.29 22.13
CA SER A 473 32.90 8.93 22.04
C SER A 473 32.95 9.83 20.83
N SER A 474 33.57 11.01 20.96
CA SER A 474 33.80 11.95 19.85
C SER A 474 34.95 11.55 18.93
N TYR A 475 35.62 10.41 19.17
CA TYR A 475 36.80 9.97 18.42
C TYR A 475 36.73 8.50 17.94
N ASP A 476 35.72 7.73 18.35
CA ASP A 476 35.57 6.31 17.96
C ASP A 476 34.49 6.21 16.87
N ASP A 477 34.86 6.61 15.65
CA ASP A 477 33.98 6.63 14.49
C ASP A 477 33.88 5.25 13.84
N ARG A 478 33.15 4.37 14.51
CA ARG A 478 32.81 3.03 14.01
C ARG A 478 31.54 3.10 13.18
N ALA A 479 31.71 3.08 11.87
CA ALA A 479 30.61 3.20 10.92
C ALA A 479 29.70 1.96 10.97
N LEU A 480 28.39 2.18 11.01
CA LEU A 480 27.41 1.14 10.70
C LEU A 480 27.13 1.17 9.19
N MET A 481 27.63 0.18 8.47
CA MET A 481 27.62 0.16 7.01
C MET A 481 26.66 -0.90 6.48
N ALA A 482 25.81 -0.52 5.53
CA ALA A 482 25.06 -1.45 4.69
C ALA A 482 25.96 -1.98 3.55
N VAL A 483 25.84 -3.26 3.20
CA VAL A 483 26.67 -3.89 2.16
C VAL A 483 25.87 -4.46 1.01
N GLY A 484 26.49 -4.47 -0.17
CA GLY A 484 25.90 -5.03 -1.38
C GLY A 484 26.83 -4.96 -2.58
N ARG A 485 26.28 -5.20 -3.77
CA ARG A 485 27.00 -5.14 -5.05
C ARG A 485 26.91 -3.75 -5.67
N ALA A 486 28.01 -3.29 -6.25
CA ALA A 486 28.19 -1.96 -6.80
C ALA A 486 28.40 -1.95 -8.32
N GLY A 487 27.72 -2.86 -9.04
CA GLY A 487 27.97 -3.14 -10.45
C GLY A 487 28.80 -4.41 -10.67
N THR A 488 29.31 -4.60 -11.89
CA THR A 488 30.00 -5.83 -12.26
C THR A 488 31.38 -5.90 -11.59
N GLY A 489 31.56 -6.86 -10.68
CA GLY A 489 32.84 -7.12 -10.04
C GLY A 489 33.21 -6.15 -8.92
N TRP A 490 32.26 -5.37 -8.39
CA TRP A 490 32.48 -4.47 -7.27
C TRP A 490 31.46 -4.70 -6.16
N SER A 491 31.90 -4.56 -4.92
CA SER A 491 31.05 -4.54 -3.73
C SER A 491 31.17 -3.22 -2.99
N PHE A 492 30.11 -2.80 -2.31
CA PHE A 492 30.09 -1.59 -1.50
C PHE A 492 29.85 -1.86 -0.02
N ALA A 493 30.34 -0.94 0.80
CA ALA A 493 29.88 -0.67 2.16
C ALA A 493 29.46 0.80 2.23
N PHE A 494 28.24 1.11 2.65
CA PHE A 494 27.63 2.44 2.60
C PHE A 494 27.06 2.85 3.96
N ASP A 495 27.36 4.09 4.37
CA ASP A 495 26.80 4.74 5.56
C ASP A 495 26.22 6.09 5.14
N GLY A 496 24.90 6.22 5.25
CA GLY A 496 24.15 7.42 4.87
C GLY A 496 23.98 8.44 5.99
N ARG A 497 24.54 8.20 7.18
CA ARG A 497 24.45 9.10 8.35
C ARG A 497 25.78 9.10 9.13
N PRO A 498 26.90 9.48 8.50
CA PRO A 498 28.19 9.52 9.17
C PRO A 498 28.22 10.61 10.25
N ALA A 499 29.15 10.48 11.20
CA ALA A 499 29.53 11.58 12.09
C ALA A 499 30.13 12.74 11.28
N PRO A 500 30.22 13.98 11.81
CA PRO A 500 30.91 15.07 11.12
C PRO A 500 32.37 14.72 10.79
N PHE A 501 32.86 15.15 9.63
CA PHE A 501 34.22 14.83 9.19
C PHE A 501 35.29 15.51 10.05
N ASP A 502 36.20 14.74 10.66
CA ASP A 502 37.37 15.24 11.40
C ASP A 502 38.67 15.09 10.59
N ARG A 503 39.06 16.15 9.88
CA ARG A 503 40.28 16.19 9.04
C ARG A 503 41.56 15.85 9.81
N ARG A 504 41.64 16.10 11.12
CA ARG A 504 42.87 15.92 11.91
C ARG A 504 43.07 14.47 12.38
N ARG A 505 41.97 13.73 12.48
CA ARG A 505 41.96 12.34 12.97
C ARG A 505 41.57 11.32 11.92
N PHE A 506 41.05 11.74 10.79
CA PHE A 506 40.64 10.84 9.71
C PHE A 506 41.76 9.89 9.27
N VAL A 507 41.42 8.60 9.21
CA VAL A 507 42.24 7.51 8.71
C VAL A 507 41.42 6.78 7.66
N SER A 508 41.82 6.90 6.39
CA SER A 508 41.12 6.23 5.30
C SER A 508 41.23 4.70 5.45
N PRO A 509 40.12 3.95 5.33
CA PRO A 509 40.15 2.50 5.29
C PRO A 509 40.62 1.94 3.94
N ALA A 510 40.89 2.78 2.93
CA ALA A 510 41.21 2.35 1.57
C ALA A 510 42.35 1.32 1.53
N ALA A 511 43.46 1.61 2.23
CA ALA A 511 44.61 0.71 2.33
C ALA A 511 44.18 -0.66 2.90
N GLY A 512 43.52 -0.69 4.05
CA GLY A 512 43.06 -1.93 4.68
C GLY A 512 42.05 -2.72 3.83
N ALA A 513 41.17 -2.04 3.12
CA ALA A 513 40.17 -2.66 2.25
C ALA A 513 40.78 -3.30 0.99
N SER A 514 41.84 -2.68 0.46
CA SER A 514 42.47 -3.03 -0.82
C SER A 514 43.41 -4.24 -0.80
N ALA A 515 43.48 -5.03 0.29
CA ALA A 515 44.40 -6.17 0.36
C ALA A 515 44.18 -7.17 -0.80
N GLY A 516 45.17 -7.31 -1.70
CA GLY A 516 45.09 -8.18 -2.89
C GLY A 516 44.17 -7.67 -4.01
N THR A 517 43.72 -6.41 -3.95
CA THR A 517 42.80 -5.81 -4.93
C THR A 517 42.88 -4.28 -4.91
N ARG A 518 41.86 -3.59 -5.43
CA ARG A 518 41.69 -2.13 -5.39
C ARG A 518 40.49 -1.76 -4.53
N ALA A 519 40.62 -0.66 -3.79
CA ALA A 519 39.52 -0.06 -3.04
C ALA A 519 39.44 1.46 -3.26
N VAL A 520 38.22 1.98 -3.27
CA VAL A 520 37.90 3.40 -3.39
C VAL A 520 37.08 3.82 -2.19
N VAL A 521 37.45 4.90 -1.52
CA VAL A 521 36.71 5.46 -0.39
C VAL A 521 36.24 6.85 -0.76
N VAL A 522 34.96 7.11 -0.53
CA VAL A 522 34.34 8.44 -0.71
C VAL A 522 33.69 8.86 0.59
N TRP A 523 33.84 10.14 0.91
CA TRP A 523 33.10 10.82 1.97
C TRP A 523 32.59 12.15 1.43
N SER A 524 31.30 12.43 1.58
CA SER A 524 30.71 13.72 1.24
C SER A 524 29.97 14.28 2.45
N ASP A 525 30.28 15.54 2.76
CA ASP A 525 29.60 16.38 3.74
C ASP A 525 29.28 17.76 3.14
N LEU A 526 29.23 17.85 1.81
CA LEU A 526 29.10 19.12 1.08
C LEU A 526 27.75 19.81 1.31
N ARG A 527 26.72 19.04 1.68
CA ARG A 527 25.35 19.52 1.88
C ARG A 527 24.93 19.55 3.36
N ALA A 528 25.80 19.22 4.31
CA ALA A 528 25.45 19.32 5.72
C ALA A 528 25.09 20.76 6.11
N ALA A 529 24.03 20.87 6.91
CA ALA A 529 23.58 22.15 7.44
C ALA A 529 24.55 22.75 8.48
N HIS A 530 25.38 21.91 9.11
CA HIS A 530 26.30 22.29 10.18
C HIS A 530 27.65 21.60 9.98
N GLY A 531 28.76 22.33 10.09
CA GLY A 531 30.12 21.80 9.93
C GLY A 531 30.87 22.37 8.72
N GLU A 532 32.13 21.95 8.57
CA GLU A 532 32.97 22.29 7.41
C GLU A 532 32.52 21.46 6.20
N ARG A 533 32.28 22.12 5.05
CA ARG A 533 31.94 21.40 3.81
C ARG A 533 33.14 20.58 3.37
N CYS A 534 32.98 19.26 3.35
CA CYS A 534 34.05 18.33 3.03
C CYS A 534 33.68 17.39 1.88
N PHE A 535 34.66 17.09 1.03
CA PHE A 535 34.63 15.93 0.15
C PHE A 535 36.00 15.24 0.18
N HIS A 536 36.02 13.94 0.45
CA HIS A 536 37.24 13.13 0.44
C HIS A 536 37.12 11.97 -0.54
N LEU A 537 38.19 11.74 -1.31
CA LEU A 537 38.39 10.56 -2.14
C LEU A 537 39.76 9.96 -1.84
N SER A 538 39.84 8.67 -1.59
CA SER A 538 41.12 7.94 -1.56
C SER A 538 41.02 6.61 -2.30
N VAL A 539 42.10 6.26 -3.01
CA VAL A 539 42.20 5.04 -3.80
C VAL A 539 43.45 4.30 -3.39
N ALA A 540 43.29 3.02 -3.07
CA ALA A 540 44.38 2.15 -2.67
C ALA A 540 44.37 0.86 -3.48
N ARG A 541 45.55 0.29 -3.66
CA ARG A 541 45.76 -0.99 -4.31
C ARG A 541 46.76 -1.82 -3.52
N ASP A 542 46.42 -3.08 -3.27
CA ASP A 542 47.27 -4.05 -2.59
C ASP A 542 47.82 -3.55 -1.24
N GLY A 543 46.99 -2.83 -0.48
CA GLY A 543 47.36 -2.29 0.83
C GLY A 543 48.04 -0.92 0.81
N ILE A 544 48.27 -0.32 -0.37
CA ILE A 544 49.03 0.92 -0.52
C ILE A 544 48.12 2.00 -1.14
N GLU A 545 48.01 3.16 -0.48
CA GLU A 545 47.33 4.33 -1.06
C GLU A 545 48.08 4.80 -2.31
N GLN A 546 47.37 4.85 -3.44
CA GLN A 546 47.92 5.32 -4.71
C GLN A 546 47.79 6.84 -4.84
N TYR A 547 46.60 7.35 -4.53
CA TYR A 547 46.30 8.78 -4.52
C TYR A 547 45.08 9.06 -3.65
N ALA A 548 45.01 10.29 -3.13
CA ALA A 548 43.86 10.79 -2.42
C ALA A 548 43.74 12.32 -2.58
N PHE A 549 42.54 12.85 -2.40
CA PHE A 549 42.35 14.26 -2.15
C PHE A 549 41.25 14.51 -1.12
N THR A 550 41.36 15.65 -0.45
CA THR A 550 40.33 16.15 0.45
C THR A 550 40.11 17.62 0.16
N TYR A 551 38.88 17.96 -0.24
CA TYR A 551 38.39 19.33 -0.25
C TYR A 551 37.76 19.63 1.11
N ALA A 552 38.22 20.67 1.80
CA ALA A 552 37.64 21.14 3.05
C ALA A 552 37.75 22.66 3.14
N ASP A 553 36.62 23.35 3.27
CA ASP A 553 36.52 24.81 3.44
C ASP A 553 37.38 25.64 2.45
N GLY A 554 37.30 25.29 1.16
CA GLY A 554 38.04 25.98 0.09
C GLY A 554 39.49 25.54 -0.11
N GLU A 555 40.03 24.70 0.78
CA GLU A 555 41.36 24.11 0.62
C GLU A 555 41.30 22.72 -0.01
N ILE A 556 42.28 22.39 -0.85
CA ILE A 556 42.43 21.05 -1.45
C ILE A 556 43.77 20.45 -1.00
N GLY A 557 43.71 19.41 -0.18
CA GLY A 557 44.85 18.53 0.08
C GLY A 557 44.92 17.42 -0.98
N ARG A 558 46.11 17.09 -1.47
CA ARG A 558 46.33 16.02 -2.48
C ARG A 558 47.51 15.12 -2.08
N SER A 559 47.40 13.83 -2.36
CA SER A 559 48.49 12.85 -2.30
C SER A 559 48.49 12.00 -3.59
N GLY A 560 49.66 11.56 -4.03
CA GLY A 560 49.81 10.71 -5.22
C GLY A 560 49.50 11.39 -6.55
N GLU A 561 49.48 10.61 -7.62
CA GLU A 561 49.13 11.06 -8.98
C GLU A 561 47.65 10.81 -9.25
N ILE A 562 46.83 11.86 -9.13
CA ILE A 562 45.38 11.79 -9.35
C ILE A 562 45.09 11.77 -10.86
N PRO A 563 44.27 10.82 -11.38
CA PRO A 563 43.85 10.81 -12.78
C PRO A 563 43.17 12.12 -13.19
N ARG A 564 43.38 12.56 -14.44
CA ARG A 564 42.81 13.83 -14.94
C ARG A 564 41.29 13.90 -14.80
N ALA A 565 40.60 12.78 -15.00
CA ALA A 565 39.14 12.70 -14.86
C ALA A 565 38.66 13.02 -13.42
N LEU A 566 39.52 12.83 -12.43
CA LEU A 566 39.24 13.02 -11.01
C LEU A 566 40.00 14.22 -10.42
N ASP A 567 40.56 15.12 -11.25
CA ASP A 567 41.29 16.28 -10.74
C ASP A 567 40.31 17.23 -10.01
N PRO A 568 40.50 17.50 -8.70
CA PRO A 568 39.54 18.30 -7.94
C PRO A 568 39.43 19.75 -8.42
N SER A 569 40.39 20.26 -9.21
CA SER A 569 40.30 21.60 -9.81
C SER A 569 39.24 21.72 -10.91
N LEU A 570 38.76 20.59 -11.45
CA LEU A 570 37.66 20.56 -12.43
C LEU A 570 36.30 20.78 -11.77
N PHE A 571 36.18 20.52 -10.47
CA PHE A 571 34.91 20.50 -9.74
C PHE A 571 34.79 21.63 -8.72
N PHE A 572 35.89 21.99 -8.05
CA PHE A 572 35.91 22.98 -6.99
C PHE A 572 36.60 24.28 -7.47
N GLY A 573 35.79 25.28 -7.84
CA GLY A 573 36.23 26.64 -8.22
C GLY A 573 35.53 27.75 -7.43
N GLU A 574 35.91 29.02 -7.62
CA GLU A 574 35.47 30.18 -6.81
C GLU A 574 33.93 30.41 -6.75
N ARG A 575 33.16 29.80 -7.67
CA ARG A 575 31.69 29.91 -7.74
C ARG A 575 30.95 28.57 -7.83
N ALA A 576 31.61 27.46 -7.51
CA ALA A 576 31.01 26.14 -7.64
C ALA A 576 29.84 25.97 -6.65
N ASP A 577 28.66 25.61 -7.17
CA ASP A 577 27.57 25.12 -6.33
C ASP A 577 27.98 23.74 -5.78
N GLY A 578 27.89 23.57 -4.46
CA GLY A 578 28.30 22.33 -3.79
C GLY A 578 27.54 21.10 -4.30
N ALA A 579 26.27 21.25 -4.68
CA ALA A 579 25.47 20.14 -5.22
C ALA A 579 25.85 19.78 -6.67
N GLU A 580 26.17 20.77 -7.50
CA GLU A 580 26.61 20.55 -8.89
C GLU A 580 28.02 19.95 -8.94
N ALA A 581 28.91 20.44 -8.07
CA ALA A 581 30.26 19.90 -7.90
C ALA A 581 30.21 18.45 -7.39
N GLU A 582 29.36 18.16 -6.40
CA GLU A 582 29.13 16.80 -5.88
C GLU A 582 28.66 15.86 -7.00
N ARG A 583 27.62 16.25 -7.75
CA ARG A 583 27.09 15.44 -8.86
C ARG A 583 28.15 15.13 -9.91
N SER A 584 28.84 16.16 -10.40
CA SER A 584 29.85 16.01 -11.46
C SER A 584 31.01 15.12 -11.02
N LEU A 585 31.40 15.20 -9.75
CA LEU A 585 32.47 14.39 -9.19
C LEU A 585 32.05 12.92 -9.03
N LEU A 586 30.81 12.67 -8.58
CA LEU A 586 30.26 11.31 -8.49
C LEU A 586 30.10 10.66 -9.87
N GLU A 587 29.71 11.41 -10.89
CA GLU A 587 29.69 10.95 -12.29
C GLU A 587 31.09 10.57 -12.78
N ALA A 588 32.10 11.38 -12.47
CA ALA A 588 33.49 11.09 -12.80
C ALA A 588 34.02 9.83 -12.08
N VAL A 589 33.70 9.66 -10.80
CA VAL A 589 34.03 8.44 -10.03
C VAL A 589 33.33 7.22 -10.63
N ALA A 590 32.03 7.32 -10.94
CA ALA A 590 31.27 6.24 -11.57
C ALA A 590 31.88 5.85 -12.93
N GLY A 591 32.26 6.83 -13.75
CA GLY A 591 32.87 6.62 -15.06
C GLY A 591 34.28 6.02 -15.01
N GLU A 592 35.14 6.46 -14.07
CA GLU A 592 36.51 5.95 -13.93
C GLU A 592 36.53 4.48 -13.48
N PHE A 593 35.63 4.09 -12.57
CA PHE A 593 35.64 2.74 -11.97
C PHE A 593 34.57 1.80 -12.53
N GLY A 594 33.61 2.29 -13.31
CA GLY A 594 32.48 1.50 -13.83
C GLY A 594 31.53 1.03 -12.73
N VAL A 595 31.36 1.85 -11.68
CA VAL A 595 30.64 1.51 -10.44
C VAL A 595 29.32 2.24 -10.34
N ARG A 596 28.38 1.65 -9.61
CA ARG A 596 27.08 2.25 -9.28
C ARG A 596 26.65 1.85 -7.88
N LEU A 597 25.71 2.57 -7.28
CA LEU A 597 25.10 2.19 -6.01
C LEU A 597 23.59 2.03 -6.18
N PRO A 598 22.99 0.94 -5.64
CA PRO A 598 21.57 0.68 -5.80
C PRO A 598 20.74 1.62 -4.93
N ARG A 599 20.23 2.69 -5.54
CA ARG A 599 19.37 3.69 -4.89
C ARG A 599 18.22 3.05 -4.13
N HIS A 600 17.47 2.19 -4.82
CA HIS A 600 16.25 1.62 -4.27
C HIS A 600 16.54 0.67 -3.10
N ALA A 601 17.60 -0.15 -3.22
CA ALA A 601 18.00 -1.03 -2.13
C ALA A 601 18.46 -0.28 -0.88
N ILE A 602 19.21 0.82 -1.06
CA ILE A 602 19.74 1.64 0.05
C ILE A 602 18.62 2.42 0.75
N VAL A 603 17.65 2.95 -0.01
CA VAL A 603 16.59 3.82 0.52
C VAL A 603 15.39 3.04 1.03
N ASN A 604 14.90 2.07 0.25
CA ASN A 604 13.64 1.37 0.50
C ASN A 604 13.84 -0.11 0.86
N GLY A 605 15.01 -0.67 0.58
CA GLY A 605 15.31 -2.08 0.75
C GLY A 605 15.77 -2.48 2.15
N ARG A 606 16.13 -3.76 2.27
CA ARG A 606 16.79 -4.33 3.43
C ARG A 606 18.12 -4.94 3.01
N LEU A 607 19.20 -4.45 3.58
CA LEU A 607 20.56 -4.88 3.29
C LEU A 607 21.24 -5.43 4.53
N HIS A 608 22.17 -6.35 4.33
CA HIS A 608 23.07 -6.79 5.41
C HIS A 608 23.87 -5.59 5.94
N THR A 609 24.14 -5.58 7.24
CA THR A 609 24.92 -4.50 7.88
C THR A 609 26.03 -5.04 8.76
N PHE A 610 27.06 -4.23 8.98
CA PHE A 610 28.09 -4.52 9.96
C PHE A 610 28.73 -3.22 10.47
N VAL A 611 29.45 -3.31 11.59
CA VAL A 611 30.16 -2.18 12.18
C VAL A 611 31.64 -2.26 11.80
N THR A 612 32.18 -1.19 11.21
CA THR A 612 33.60 -1.11 10.82
C THR A 612 34.52 -0.87 12.01
N ARG A 613 35.83 -1.02 11.77
CA ARG A 613 36.87 -0.36 12.60
C ARG A 613 36.65 1.15 12.65
N SER A 614 37.29 1.83 13.60
CA SER A 614 37.24 3.29 13.66
C SER A 614 37.92 3.91 12.43
N TRP A 615 37.25 4.87 11.79
CA TRP A 615 37.82 5.68 10.69
C TRP A 615 38.59 6.89 11.22
N THR A 616 38.67 7.04 12.54
CA THR A 616 39.46 8.07 13.20
C THR A 616 40.50 7.43 14.11
N ARG A 617 41.72 7.99 14.11
CA ARG A 617 42.75 7.59 15.07
C ARG A 617 42.37 8.02 16.49
N PRO A 618 42.85 7.31 17.53
CA PRO A 618 42.71 7.77 18.91
C PRO A 618 43.31 9.17 19.12
N PRO A 619 42.79 9.95 20.10
CA PRO A 619 43.35 11.23 20.50
C PRO A 619 44.82 11.10 20.87
N GLY A 620 45.65 12.00 20.33
CA GLY A 620 47.07 12.10 20.71
C GLY A 620 47.27 12.92 21.98
N ASP A 621 48.51 12.93 22.49
CA ASP A 621 48.88 13.76 23.66
C ASP A 621 48.55 15.24 23.41
N GLY A 622 47.73 15.82 24.28
CA GLY A 622 47.31 17.22 24.21
C GLY A 622 46.07 17.51 23.34
N GLU A 623 45.46 16.50 22.71
CA GLU A 623 44.21 16.67 21.98
C GLU A 623 42.97 16.51 22.87
N ALA A 624 42.01 17.43 22.75
CA ALA A 624 40.73 17.33 23.46
C ALA A 624 39.83 16.24 22.85
N TYR A 625 39.04 15.57 23.68
CA TYR A 625 38.01 14.63 23.26
C TYR A 625 36.87 14.59 24.29
N MET A 626 35.70 14.11 23.87
CA MET A 626 34.52 13.96 24.72
C MET A 626 34.08 12.50 24.75
N VAL A 627 33.71 12.02 25.94
CA VAL A 627 33.06 10.72 26.13
C VAL A 627 31.82 10.95 26.99
N LEU A 628 30.66 10.59 26.48
CA LEU A 628 29.38 10.61 27.19
C LEU A 628 29.05 9.19 27.63
N ARG A 629 28.77 9.01 28.92
CA ARG A 629 28.34 7.72 29.49
C ARG A 629 26.96 7.87 30.12
N PHE A 630 26.04 7.01 29.72
CA PHE A 630 24.71 6.93 30.31
C PHE A 630 24.70 5.83 31.38
N HIS A 631 24.44 6.25 32.62
CA HIS A 631 24.25 5.34 33.74
C HIS A 631 22.76 5.17 34.00
N GLU A 632 22.30 3.93 34.05
CA GLU A 632 20.92 3.60 34.38
C GLU A 632 20.75 3.66 35.90
N THR A 633 20.25 4.77 36.43
CA THR A 633 19.70 4.79 37.79
C THR A 633 18.34 4.13 37.76
N ALA A 634 18.26 2.88 38.25
CA ALA A 634 16.97 2.29 38.60
C ALA A 634 16.25 3.23 39.59
N PRO A 635 14.95 3.53 39.42
CA PRO A 635 14.21 4.21 40.45
C PRO A 635 14.18 3.30 41.69
N MET A 636 14.80 3.72 42.78
CA MET A 636 14.54 3.11 44.08
C MET A 636 13.05 3.29 44.37
N TRP A 637 12.30 2.21 44.29
CA TRP A 637 11.01 2.14 44.96
C TRP A 637 11.31 2.11 46.46
N GLU A 638 11.13 3.24 47.14
CA GLU A 638 11.05 3.28 48.60
C GLU A 638 9.84 2.44 49.03
N GLY A 639 10.09 1.20 49.42
CA GLY A 639 9.03 0.28 49.81
C GLY A 639 9.52 -1.14 50.03
N SER A 640 10.60 -1.32 50.78
CA SER A 640 10.95 -2.62 51.34
C SER A 640 11.70 -2.39 52.67
N GLU A 641 11.01 -2.65 53.78
CA GLU A 641 11.57 -2.65 55.13
C GLU A 641 12.79 -3.57 55.22
N PRO A 642 13.82 -3.22 56.01
CA PRO A 642 14.93 -4.12 56.27
C PRO A 642 14.49 -5.25 57.20
N ALA A 643 14.69 -6.50 56.78
CA ALA A 643 14.63 -7.65 57.67
C ALA A 643 15.77 -7.57 58.71
N PRO A 644 15.56 -7.99 59.96
CA PRO A 644 16.50 -7.73 61.05
C PRO A 644 17.73 -8.63 61.00
N GLU A 645 18.87 -8.05 61.41
CA GLU A 645 20.14 -8.73 61.67
C GLU A 645 20.00 -9.80 62.76
N GLU A 646 20.36 -11.05 62.44
CA GLU A 646 20.77 -12.03 63.46
C GLU A 646 22.24 -11.79 63.80
N GLY A 647 22.48 -11.22 64.99
CA GLY A 647 23.81 -11.06 65.58
C GLY A 647 24.39 -12.40 66.08
N PRO A 648 25.72 -12.52 66.19
CA PRO A 648 26.39 -13.75 66.61
C PRO A 648 26.41 -13.91 68.13
N GLU A 649 26.25 -15.15 68.60
CA GLU A 649 26.33 -15.54 70.01
C GLU A 649 27.74 -15.39 70.61
N SER A 650 27.74 -15.01 71.90
CA SER A 650 28.80 -15.17 72.93
C SER A 650 29.95 -14.13 72.93
N ALA A 651 30.28 -13.43 74.02
CA ALA A 651 30.14 -13.71 75.46
C ALA A 651 29.89 -12.46 76.32
#